data_AF-A0A179UDH8-F1
#
_entry.id   AF-A0A179UDH8-F1
#
_cell.length_a   1.000
_cell.length_b   1.000
_cell.length_c   1.000
_cell.angle_alpha   90.00
_cell.angle_beta   90.00
_cell.angle_gamma   90.00
#
_symmetry.space_group_name_H-M   'P 1'
#
loop_
_entity.id
_entity.type
_entity.pdbx_description
1 polymer ?
#
loop_
_entity_poly.entity_id
_entity_poly.type
_entity_poly.pdbx_seq_one_letter_code
_entity_poly.pdbx_strand_id
1 'polypeptide(L)'
;MSTRQIGQPSVAGDSSTSSKFFRASMCPDATLSVAQRAAAIEQLINRSESKETTIRAKRDREKLRDAVARNETSLTSNADAEVEDILLPNASSIDPKTPPPPPPQSLTPDTGPNQPAILTSVVAITNQAATSSTTLPVHTPYSSLPRSTLSRFATISTAKRRPSPPCEPPPTTEASGSSFVSSVLAFANAPFLTDTKPITNSKPYTPALLPPNLEPVSSAVLSAPDKPPTLGPTQHLPNNPNMAPQKAKAIADDSNMDSGVAMPRLEDLLRHPEDLDKIPALKAEYSLKKAAVDAQLREGLRDQLETVQRSISQLTEGQRHVLKTRDELQGIDKLCAESQGTVGDFSQIDKLARIQRNFEATIMMKKGLESFHNDLSEVERLLREDDQDLENQPNLLRAHMAITRLRDFRDEAMDQIRKAGDRSNETTLIEWFQGLDSVIEWFDDHIGTAIMNLIPLVQTENRSMVVRLALVVMTEEKNDAKVRALQEAQKDHKALASRFKSMNIGPKTVRGYKENFLKSIELYAQNQFEKSKETFLDDPEKLEKSFKWFFNDLFTVKEGMQSLMPKKWKIYKVYTNIYHRMMHDWLLKFVDDPELPTANMLAIIHWSEKYYKKMAKLGWKQSDLVPNVLDDREGELVRDWRNLIIKTLDEWMDRMFVTDKKSFLERDTAALDTNPDGYFRTKTLGDMWRMIHEQLMAASYSDRTDVTEGVIDAMFRALKTRQTTWQTVLDEECARYKNPSTDQSEGLQQLQDWLIAVANDQIACIDDNDEASGQLGYLTRFGRDFEPLVTPKYLTSRAAMELDSLRDGYVDLSTHCITLFIELIFTVDFRTTLPDFFTQKWYGEFAIKRMTSTFEDYMSDYSTVLHPSLTDILIEELSDELLVRYLSAIRNKGAKFRRQDPFTDKFKDDILTVFAFFQKFPDAFAATIKDRWRVVDWLVRLLEAEKAAGVVAVYETFKTEYWDLQLSWVEAVLRSRDDFERSMVSAVKAKAAELFVERGVETIMGKVR
;
A
#
# COMPACT_ATOMS: atom_id res chain seq x y z
N MET A 1 45.34 -6.58 42.31
CA MET A 1 46.77 -6.93 42.15
C MET A 1 46.93 -8.44 42.23
N SER A 2 48.11 -8.96 41.86
CA SER A 2 48.45 -10.40 41.77
C SER A 2 47.73 -11.20 40.69
N THR A 3 48.36 -11.28 39.52
CA THR A 3 48.12 -12.27 38.48
C THR A 3 48.76 -13.62 38.83
N ARG A 4 48.17 -14.73 38.34
CA ARG A 4 48.90 -15.96 37.99
C ARG A 4 48.11 -16.77 36.95
N GLN A 5 48.74 -17.79 36.38
CA GLN A 5 48.50 -18.22 34.99
C GLN A 5 48.80 -19.74 34.81
N ILE A 6 48.33 -20.32 33.69
CA ILE A 6 48.71 -21.63 33.10
C ILE A 6 48.04 -22.88 33.71
N GLY A 7 47.55 -23.78 32.83
CA GLY A 7 47.14 -25.15 33.19
C GLY A 7 46.33 -25.92 32.13
N GLN A 8 47.00 -26.52 31.13
CA GLN A 8 46.45 -27.59 30.27
C GLN A 8 47.33 -28.85 30.38
N PRO A 9 46.73 -30.02 30.63
CA PRO A 9 46.91 -31.22 29.78
C PRO A 9 45.60 -32.05 29.68
N SER A 10 45.47 -33.17 28.95
CA SER A 10 46.09 -33.74 27.73
C SER A 10 45.16 -34.88 27.23
N VAL A 11 45.36 -35.42 26.02
CA VAL A 11 44.52 -36.48 25.41
C VAL A 11 45.07 -37.89 25.63
N ALA A 12 44.18 -38.83 25.97
CA ALA A 12 44.28 -40.29 25.84
C ALA A 12 42.85 -40.89 25.98
N GLY A 13 42.48 -42.07 25.49
CA GLY A 13 43.19 -43.11 24.73
C GLY A 13 42.51 -44.48 24.97
N ASP A 14 41.91 -45.08 23.92
CA ASP A 14 40.91 -46.16 23.97
C ASP A 14 41.23 -47.44 24.76
N SER A 15 40.20 -48.08 25.35
CA SER A 15 39.95 -49.54 25.15
C SER A 15 38.56 -50.07 25.61
N SER A 16 37.82 -50.65 24.65
CA SER A 16 36.98 -51.87 24.76
C SER A 16 35.79 -52.04 25.75
N THR A 17 34.58 -51.99 25.17
CA THR A 17 33.48 -52.99 25.25
C THR A 17 32.59 -53.23 26.50
N SER A 18 31.28 -53.06 26.24
CA SER A 18 30.16 -53.95 26.62
C SER A 18 29.52 -53.91 28.02
N SER A 19 28.48 -53.09 28.17
CA SER A 19 27.16 -53.57 28.64
C SER A 19 26.03 -52.62 28.20
N LYS A 20 24.83 -53.17 27.90
CA LYS A 20 23.64 -52.37 27.57
C LYS A 20 22.94 -51.91 28.86
N PHE A 21 22.65 -50.62 28.99
CA PHE A 21 21.39 -50.09 29.57
C PHE A 21 21.33 -48.59 29.29
N PHE A 22 20.47 -48.16 28.36
CA PHE A 22 20.25 -46.73 28.10
C PHE A 22 19.41 -46.13 29.23
N ARG A 23 20.05 -45.35 30.09
CA ARG A 23 19.41 -44.59 31.17
C ARG A 23 18.75 -43.34 30.59
N ALA A 24 17.54 -43.49 30.05
CA ALA A 24 16.74 -42.35 29.63
C ALA A 24 16.46 -41.44 30.84
N SER A 25 16.93 -40.20 30.78
CA SER A 25 16.82 -39.21 31.84
C SER A 25 16.19 -37.95 31.26
N MET A 26 14.86 -37.85 31.32
CA MET A 26 14.15 -36.62 31.00
C MET A 26 14.27 -35.62 32.16
N CYS A 27 14.34 -34.34 31.82
CA CYS A 27 14.44 -33.21 32.75
C CYS A 27 13.45 -32.13 32.29
N PRO A 28 12.68 -31.47 33.18
CA PRO A 28 11.62 -30.54 32.79
C PRO A 28 11.91 -29.11 33.31
N ASP A 29 10.89 -28.25 33.20
CA ASP A 29 10.48 -27.38 34.32
C ASP A 29 8.99 -27.61 34.59
N ALA A 30 8.40 -27.02 35.63
CA ALA A 30 6.95 -26.91 35.70
C ALA A 30 6.46 -26.18 34.44
N THR A 31 5.60 -26.82 33.63
CA THR A 31 5.40 -26.52 32.20
C THR A 31 6.71 -26.67 31.39
N LEU A 32 6.80 -27.70 30.52
CA LEU A 32 7.97 -27.95 29.64
C LEU A 32 8.41 -26.66 28.87
N SER A 33 9.63 -26.56 28.33
CA SER A 33 9.90 -25.45 27.39
C SER A 33 8.91 -25.51 26.21
N VAL A 34 8.58 -24.40 25.55
CA VAL A 34 7.43 -24.45 24.62
C VAL A 34 7.66 -25.44 23.47
N ALA A 35 8.83 -25.38 22.82
CA ALA A 35 9.29 -26.39 21.87
C ALA A 35 9.37 -27.82 22.45
N GLN A 36 9.52 -28.00 23.77
CA GLN A 36 9.40 -29.30 24.43
C GLN A 36 7.95 -29.73 24.68
N ARG A 37 7.00 -28.82 24.98
CA ARG A 37 5.57 -29.15 24.93
C ARG A 37 5.19 -29.52 23.50
N ALA A 38 5.61 -28.74 22.50
CA ALA A 38 5.36 -29.03 21.09
C ALA A 38 5.92 -30.40 20.70
N ALA A 39 7.20 -30.67 20.99
CA ALA A 39 7.80 -31.98 20.73
C ALA A 39 7.17 -33.14 21.55
N ALA A 40 6.59 -32.88 22.73
CA ALA A 40 5.86 -33.87 23.51
C ALA A 40 4.44 -34.11 22.96
N ILE A 41 3.75 -33.05 22.52
CA ILE A 41 2.43 -33.15 21.86
C ILE A 41 2.59 -33.81 20.49
N GLU A 42 3.61 -33.48 19.71
CA GLU A 42 4.02 -34.25 18.51
C GLU A 42 4.23 -35.72 18.87
N GLN A 43 5.01 -36.04 19.91
CA GLN A 43 5.20 -37.43 20.33
C GLN A 43 3.90 -38.10 20.82
N LEU A 44 2.90 -37.36 21.30
CA LEU A 44 1.59 -37.89 21.68
C LEU A 44 0.64 -38.03 20.48
N ILE A 45 0.71 -37.14 19.49
CA ILE A 45 0.06 -37.26 18.18
C ILE A 45 0.63 -38.51 17.48
N ASN A 46 1.94 -38.55 17.25
CA ASN A 46 2.69 -39.68 16.67
C ASN A 46 2.49 -41.01 17.43
N ARG A 47 2.22 -40.96 18.75
CA ARG A 47 1.89 -42.16 19.54
C ARG A 47 0.42 -42.55 19.42
N SER A 48 -0.50 -41.58 19.33
CA SER A 48 -1.93 -41.82 19.13
C SER A 48 -2.20 -42.52 17.80
N GLU A 49 -1.52 -42.13 16.71
CA GLU A 49 -1.48 -42.86 15.42
C GLU A 49 -1.20 -44.36 15.61
N SER A 50 -0.13 -44.68 16.33
CA SER A 50 0.30 -46.07 16.57
C SER A 50 -0.71 -46.84 17.45
N LYS A 51 -1.40 -46.16 18.38
CA LYS A 51 -2.50 -46.74 19.17
C LYS A 51 -3.73 -46.97 18.29
N GLU A 52 -4.14 -45.98 17.50
CA GLU A 52 -5.39 -46.02 16.73
C GLU A 52 -5.32 -46.96 15.54
N THR A 53 -4.23 -46.96 14.76
CA THR A 53 -3.98 -47.99 13.72
C THR A 53 -4.02 -49.40 14.33
N THR A 54 -3.43 -49.59 15.52
CA THR A 54 -3.48 -50.87 16.26
C THR A 54 -4.89 -51.21 16.75
N ILE A 55 -5.68 -50.23 17.21
CA ILE A 55 -7.07 -50.42 17.68
C ILE A 55 -7.98 -50.72 16.49
N ARG A 56 -7.86 -50.00 15.37
CA ARG A 56 -8.57 -50.24 14.10
C ARG A 56 -8.27 -51.64 13.57
N ALA A 57 -6.99 -52.03 13.50
CA ALA A 57 -6.58 -53.37 13.12
C ALA A 57 -7.10 -54.47 14.08
N LYS A 58 -7.17 -54.22 15.39
CA LYS A 58 -7.84 -55.14 16.35
C LYS A 58 -9.34 -55.24 16.09
N ARG A 59 -10.02 -54.10 15.95
CA ARG A 59 -11.47 -53.98 15.74
C ARG A 59 -11.92 -54.66 14.46
N ASP A 60 -11.14 -54.53 13.39
CA ASP A 60 -11.42 -55.20 12.11
C ASP A 60 -11.05 -56.69 12.15
N ARG A 61 -10.03 -57.10 12.93
CA ARG A 61 -9.75 -58.52 13.21
C ARG A 61 -10.81 -59.17 14.12
N GLU A 62 -11.47 -58.41 14.98
CA GLU A 62 -12.62 -58.85 15.77
C GLU A 62 -13.89 -58.96 14.91
N LYS A 63 -14.19 -57.96 14.05
CA LYS A 63 -15.24 -58.10 13.02
C LYS A 63 -15.02 -59.34 12.13
N LEU A 64 -13.77 -59.62 11.75
CA LEU A 64 -13.43 -60.80 10.95
C LEU A 64 -13.64 -62.11 11.74
N ARG A 65 -13.32 -62.14 13.04
CA ARG A 65 -13.64 -63.27 13.93
C ARG A 65 -15.15 -63.47 14.10
N ASP A 66 -15.91 -62.39 14.27
CA ASP A 66 -17.37 -62.43 14.37
C ASP A 66 -18.02 -62.91 13.07
N ALA A 67 -17.48 -62.52 11.91
CA ALA A 67 -17.91 -63.02 10.60
C ALA A 67 -17.62 -64.53 10.44
N VAL A 68 -16.46 -65.00 10.89
CA VAL A 68 -16.10 -66.43 10.87
C VAL A 68 -16.99 -67.24 11.83
N ALA A 69 -17.17 -66.78 13.07
CA ALA A 69 -17.99 -67.45 14.08
C ALA A 69 -19.47 -67.57 13.67
N ARG A 70 -20.00 -66.58 12.94
CA ARG A 70 -21.36 -66.62 12.37
C ARG A 70 -21.47 -67.60 11.19
N ASN A 71 -20.40 -67.85 10.44
CA ASN A 71 -20.39 -68.83 9.34
C ASN A 71 -20.22 -70.29 9.78
N GLU A 72 -19.61 -70.57 10.93
CA GLU A 72 -19.42 -71.96 11.40
C GLU A 72 -20.67 -72.57 12.07
N THR A 73 -21.75 -71.80 12.26
CA THR A 73 -22.97 -72.25 12.96
C THR A 73 -24.17 -72.45 12.03
N SER A 74 -23.98 -73.04 10.84
CA SER A 74 -25.08 -73.41 9.94
C SER A 74 -24.80 -74.58 8.99
N LEU A 75 -25.76 -75.49 8.93
CA LEU A 75 -26.03 -76.51 7.89
C LEU A 75 -25.04 -77.68 7.74
N THR A 76 -25.35 -78.76 8.48
CA THR A 76 -25.06 -80.15 8.07
C THR A 76 -26.11 -80.67 7.08
N SER A 77 -25.74 -81.76 6.37
CA SER A 77 -26.56 -82.77 5.65
C SER A 77 -27.19 -82.47 4.27
N ASN A 78 -26.63 -83.17 3.26
CA ASN A 78 -27.29 -84.11 2.29
C ASN A 78 -28.34 -83.58 1.27
N ALA A 79 -28.41 -84.08 0.01
CA ALA A 79 -27.54 -84.95 -0.80
C ALA A 79 -27.97 -85.00 -2.31
N ASP A 80 -27.16 -85.71 -3.13
CA ASP A 80 -27.46 -86.41 -4.42
C ASP A 80 -27.60 -85.67 -5.80
N ALA A 81 -27.22 -86.42 -6.87
CA ALA A 81 -27.34 -86.20 -8.33
C ALA A 81 -26.52 -85.03 -8.98
N GLU A 82 -25.66 -85.20 -10.00
CA GLU A 82 -25.82 -85.70 -11.41
C GLU A 82 -26.57 -84.71 -12.35
N VAL A 83 -26.18 -84.41 -13.61
CA VAL A 83 -25.02 -84.79 -14.46
C VAL A 83 -24.88 -83.82 -15.69
N GLU A 84 -23.64 -83.56 -16.17
CA GLU A 84 -23.22 -83.09 -17.54
C GLU A 84 -23.84 -81.77 -18.15
N ASP A 85 -23.33 -81.11 -19.22
CA ASP A 85 -22.31 -81.47 -20.21
C ASP A 85 -21.50 -80.29 -20.86
N ILE A 86 -20.29 -80.62 -21.33
CA ILE A 86 -19.26 -80.02 -22.25
C ILE A 86 -19.59 -78.65 -22.96
N LEU A 87 -18.69 -77.63 -23.02
CA LEU A 87 -17.58 -77.52 -24.01
C LEU A 87 -16.37 -76.64 -23.60
N LEU A 88 -15.20 -77.29 -23.58
CA LEU A 88 -13.83 -76.76 -23.73
C LEU A 88 -13.44 -76.73 -25.25
N PRO A 89 -12.19 -76.47 -25.72
CA PRO A 89 -10.88 -76.23 -25.06
C PRO A 89 -10.19 -74.93 -25.61
N ASN A 90 -8.87 -74.63 -25.63
CA ASN A 90 -7.55 -75.15 -25.21
C ASN A 90 -6.55 -73.93 -25.28
N ALA A 91 -5.29 -73.88 -24.83
CA ALA A 91 -4.51 -74.47 -23.73
C ALA A 91 -3.10 -73.79 -23.68
N SER A 92 -2.41 -73.83 -22.53
CA SER A 92 -0.92 -73.80 -22.33
C SER A 92 -0.02 -72.70 -22.99
N SER A 93 1.03 -72.13 -22.37
CA SER A 93 1.58 -72.20 -20.99
C SER A 93 2.86 -71.33 -20.82
N ILE A 94 3.07 -70.73 -19.63
CA ILE A 94 4.37 -70.42 -18.96
C ILE A 94 5.33 -69.34 -19.57
N ASP A 95 5.41 -68.16 -18.92
CA ASP A 95 6.57 -67.49 -18.24
C ASP A 95 8.05 -67.58 -18.76
N PRO A 96 9.02 -66.70 -18.33
CA PRO A 96 8.93 -65.30 -17.81
C PRO A 96 10.12 -64.31 -18.15
N LYS A 97 10.02 -63.04 -17.66
CA LYS A 97 11.09 -62.06 -17.25
C LYS A 97 11.84 -61.11 -18.24
N THR A 98 12.39 -60.03 -17.64
CA THR A 98 12.91 -58.71 -18.14
C THR A 98 14.44 -58.64 -18.44
N PRO A 99 15.05 -57.60 -19.09
CA PRO A 99 15.45 -56.30 -18.44
C PRO A 99 15.55 -55.04 -19.43
N PRO A 100 16.44 -53.98 -19.38
CA PRO A 100 16.01 -52.55 -19.52
C PRO A 100 16.80 -51.63 -20.57
N PRO A 101 17.33 -50.37 -20.34
CA PRO A 101 17.24 -49.21 -21.31
C PRO A 101 18.65 -48.58 -21.69
N PRO A 102 18.95 -47.26 -21.99
CA PRO A 102 18.16 -46.00 -22.23
C PRO A 102 18.42 -45.09 -23.53
N PRO A 103 19.30 -44.03 -23.66
CA PRO A 103 19.07 -42.81 -24.53
C PRO A 103 20.28 -42.45 -25.49
N PRO A 104 20.68 -41.20 -25.93
CA PRO A 104 20.12 -39.80 -25.91
C PRO A 104 20.35 -38.86 -27.17
N GLN A 105 19.89 -37.58 -27.08
CA GLN A 105 20.44 -36.27 -27.61
C GLN A 105 20.54 -35.80 -29.12
N SER A 106 19.98 -34.59 -29.38
CA SER A 106 20.59 -33.36 -30.00
C SER A 106 20.37 -32.89 -31.48
N LEU A 107 20.43 -31.54 -31.65
CA LEU A 107 20.79 -30.67 -32.81
C LEU A 107 19.77 -30.22 -33.92
N THR A 108 20.09 -29.06 -34.53
CA THR A 108 19.43 -28.26 -35.60
C THR A 108 20.47 -27.97 -36.73
N PRO A 109 20.31 -27.11 -37.80
CA PRO A 109 19.25 -26.15 -38.22
C PRO A 109 18.96 -26.04 -39.77
N ASP A 110 18.41 -24.89 -40.22
CA ASP A 110 18.56 -24.18 -41.53
C ASP A 110 17.65 -24.38 -42.80
N THR A 111 16.81 -23.33 -43.03
CA THR A 111 16.80 -22.39 -44.20
C THR A 111 16.23 -22.73 -45.61
N GLY A 112 14.91 -22.48 -45.80
CA GLY A 112 14.25 -21.75 -46.93
C GLY A 112 14.32 -22.27 -48.40
N PRO A 113 13.78 -21.54 -49.42
CA PRO A 113 12.87 -20.36 -49.40
C PRO A 113 11.71 -20.38 -50.47
N ASN A 114 10.98 -19.24 -50.56
CA ASN A 114 10.20 -18.68 -51.71
C ASN A 114 8.69 -18.99 -51.96
N GLN A 115 8.04 -17.90 -52.42
CA GLN A 115 6.66 -17.67 -52.92
C GLN A 115 6.68 -17.58 -54.50
N PRO A 116 5.59 -17.32 -55.30
CA PRO A 116 4.43 -16.42 -55.01
C PRO A 116 3.04 -16.66 -55.70
N ALA A 117 2.11 -15.71 -55.44
CA ALA A 117 1.15 -15.06 -56.37
C ALA A 117 -0.29 -15.60 -56.67
N ILE A 118 -1.28 -14.87 -56.12
CA ILE A 118 -2.43 -14.18 -56.79
C ILE A 118 -3.40 -14.96 -57.73
N LEU A 119 -4.72 -14.97 -57.40
CA LEU A 119 -5.79 -14.40 -58.25
C LEU A 119 -7.20 -14.28 -57.59
N THR A 120 -8.05 -13.45 -58.21
CA THR A 120 -9.28 -12.81 -57.69
C THR A 120 -10.59 -13.42 -58.23
N SER A 121 -11.70 -13.36 -57.47
CA SER A 121 -13.08 -13.12 -57.99
C SER A 121 -14.12 -12.78 -56.88
N VAL A 122 -15.36 -12.41 -57.26
CA VAL A 122 -16.38 -11.69 -56.45
C VAL A 122 -17.79 -12.28 -56.73
N VAL A 123 -18.86 -11.78 -56.05
CA VAL A 123 -20.33 -12.05 -56.22
C VAL A 123 -20.84 -13.20 -55.31
N ALA A 124 -21.77 -13.07 -54.33
CA ALA A 124 -23.10 -12.42 -54.19
C ALA A 124 -24.26 -13.24 -54.85
N ILE A 125 -25.54 -13.28 -54.43
CA ILE A 125 -26.34 -12.43 -53.52
C ILE A 125 -27.66 -13.15 -53.04
N THR A 126 -28.22 -12.81 -51.86
CA THR A 126 -29.64 -12.95 -51.35
C THR A 126 -30.46 -14.27 -51.15
N ASN A 127 -31.15 -14.31 -49.98
CA ASN A 127 -32.58 -14.64 -49.70
C ASN A 127 -33.14 -16.10 -49.71
N GLN A 128 -33.71 -16.62 -48.60
CA GLN A 128 -35.12 -16.60 -48.08
C GLN A 128 -36.06 -17.70 -48.66
N ALA A 129 -37.09 -18.26 -47.98
CA ALA A 129 -37.43 -18.43 -46.55
C ALA A 129 -38.66 -19.37 -46.36
N ALA A 130 -38.80 -20.02 -45.19
CA ALA A 130 -40.01 -20.72 -44.66
C ALA A 130 -40.52 -21.96 -45.45
N THR A 131 -41.42 -22.86 -44.96
CA THR A 131 -42.31 -22.87 -43.77
C THR A 131 -42.57 -24.31 -43.25
N SER A 132 -43.08 -24.43 -42.01
CA SER A 132 -43.74 -25.56 -41.25
C SER A 132 -44.38 -26.77 -42.00
N SER A 133 -44.64 -27.95 -41.40
CA SER A 133 -45.18 -28.21 -40.03
C SER A 133 -45.07 -29.67 -39.45
N THR A 134 -44.89 -29.74 -38.11
CA THR A 134 -45.56 -30.60 -37.09
C THR A 134 -45.76 -32.13 -37.26
N THR A 135 -45.15 -32.93 -36.35
CA THR A 135 -45.85 -33.91 -35.45
C THR A 135 -44.96 -34.39 -34.27
N LEU A 136 -45.55 -35.08 -33.27
CA LEU A 136 -45.03 -35.46 -31.93
C LEU A 136 -45.32 -36.99 -31.68
N PRO A 137 -45.06 -37.66 -30.50
CA PRO A 137 -44.65 -37.20 -29.15
C PRO A 137 -43.62 -38.11 -28.39
N VAL A 138 -43.61 -37.99 -27.03
CA VAL A 138 -43.06 -38.89 -25.96
C VAL A 138 -41.79 -38.39 -25.23
N HIS A 139 -41.65 -38.55 -23.89
CA HIS A 139 -42.43 -37.91 -22.80
C HIS A 139 -41.59 -37.82 -21.50
N THR A 140 -42.02 -36.96 -20.57
CA THR A 140 -41.40 -36.59 -19.27
C THR A 140 -42.00 -37.42 -18.08
N PRO A 141 -41.69 -37.24 -16.74
CA PRO A 141 -41.93 -35.97 -15.98
C PRO A 141 -41.24 -35.70 -14.58
N TYR A 142 -41.42 -34.45 -14.09
CA TYR A 142 -41.38 -33.89 -12.69
C TYR A 142 -40.08 -33.97 -11.83
N SER A 143 -39.73 -33.04 -10.91
CA SER A 143 -39.95 -31.58 -10.64
C SER A 143 -39.14 -31.18 -9.37
N SER A 144 -38.95 -29.94 -8.87
CA SER A 144 -39.44 -28.55 -9.11
C SER A 144 -38.24 -27.55 -8.91
N LEU A 145 -38.24 -26.20 -8.99
CA LEU A 145 -39.19 -25.06 -8.94
C LEU A 145 -39.76 -24.68 -7.54
N PRO A 146 -40.04 -23.38 -7.22
CA PRO A 146 -40.12 -22.21 -8.11
C PRO A 146 -39.33 -20.92 -7.69
N ARG A 147 -39.23 -19.97 -8.63
CA ARG A 147 -38.86 -18.54 -8.44
C ARG A 147 -40.03 -17.65 -8.89
N SER A 148 -40.30 -16.56 -8.17
CA SER A 148 -41.05 -15.36 -8.64
C SER A 148 -40.73 -14.19 -7.68
N THR A 149 -40.87 -12.91 -8.02
CA THR A 149 -41.59 -12.24 -9.13
C THR A 149 -40.74 -11.17 -9.81
N LEU A 150 -40.82 -11.05 -11.15
CA LEU A 150 -40.33 -9.86 -11.87
C LEU A 150 -41.07 -9.67 -13.21
N SER A 151 -42.21 -8.96 -13.18
CA SER A 151 -42.84 -8.37 -14.36
C SER A 151 -44.05 -7.52 -13.97
N ARG A 152 -44.09 -6.25 -14.40
CA ARG A 152 -45.30 -5.62 -14.96
C ARG A 152 -44.98 -4.27 -15.62
N PHE A 153 -45.38 -4.16 -16.88
CA PHE A 153 -45.60 -2.96 -17.70
C PHE A 153 -44.41 -2.07 -18.15
N ALA A 154 -43.91 -2.38 -19.35
CA ALA A 154 -44.08 -1.46 -20.49
C ALA A 154 -45.47 -1.76 -21.14
N THR A 155 -46.10 -0.96 -22.01
CA THR A 155 -45.60 -0.46 -23.31
C THR A 155 -46.66 0.48 -23.96
N ILE A 156 -46.25 1.29 -24.96
CA ILE A 156 -47.02 2.03 -26.02
C ILE A 156 -47.96 3.21 -25.63
N SER A 157 -47.74 4.40 -26.23
CA SER A 157 -48.70 5.16 -27.10
C SER A 157 -48.69 6.72 -27.01
N THR A 158 -48.04 7.36 -28.00
CA THR A 158 -48.51 8.54 -28.78
C THR A 158 -49.05 9.87 -28.14
N ALA A 159 -48.30 10.95 -28.41
CA ALA A 159 -48.72 12.20 -29.10
C ALA A 159 -49.60 13.32 -28.45
N LYS A 160 -48.91 14.43 -28.08
CA LYS A 160 -49.08 15.80 -28.64
C LYS A 160 -50.42 16.56 -28.47
N ARG A 161 -50.51 17.50 -27.48
CA ARG A 161 -51.01 18.90 -27.66
C ARG A 161 -50.83 19.84 -26.44
N ARG A 162 -50.66 21.15 -26.72
CA ARG A 162 -50.91 22.35 -25.86
C ARG A 162 -52.44 22.69 -25.87
N PRO A 163 -53.01 23.62 -25.06
CA PRO A 163 -52.39 24.74 -24.33
C PRO A 163 -52.92 25.02 -22.87
N SER A 164 -52.45 26.12 -22.26
CA SER A 164 -53.01 26.91 -21.14
C SER A 164 -53.99 28.00 -21.66
N PRO A 165 -54.49 29.03 -20.89
CA PRO A 165 -54.53 29.35 -19.44
C PRO A 165 -56.04 29.48 -18.98
N PRO A 166 -56.58 30.45 -18.17
CA PRO A 166 -56.09 31.37 -17.10
C PRO A 166 -57.02 31.46 -15.82
N CYS A 167 -56.74 32.41 -14.89
CA CYS A 167 -57.67 33.18 -14.00
C CYS A 167 -58.67 32.47 -13.01
N GLU A 168 -59.11 33.02 -11.86
CA GLU A 168 -58.73 34.13 -10.92
C GLU A 168 -59.53 33.97 -9.57
N PRO A 169 -59.57 34.91 -8.57
CA PRO A 169 -59.83 34.65 -7.12
C PRO A 169 -61.26 35.08 -6.67
N PRO A 170 -61.61 35.51 -5.40
CA PRO A 170 -60.95 35.56 -4.06
C PRO A 170 -61.87 34.91 -2.96
N PRO A 171 -61.99 35.32 -1.65
CA PRO A 171 -61.19 36.21 -0.75
C PRO A 171 -60.96 35.68 0.71
N THR A 172 -60.25 36.48 1.54
CA THR A 172 -60.29 36.58 3.04
C THR A 172 -59.84 35.37 3.91
N THR A 173 -59.11 35.50 5.04
CA THR A 173 -58.67 36.68 5.83
C THR A 173 -57.29 36.44 6.53
N GLU A 174 -56.54 37.52 6.80
CA GLU A 174 -55.55 37.81 7.91
C GLU A 174 -54.87 36.68 8.75
N ALA A 175 -53.60 36.77 9.19
CA ALA A 175 -52.57 37.83 9.11
C ALA A 175 -51.11 37.29 9.32
N SER A 176 -50.10 38.14 9.04
CA SER A 176 -48.67 38.04 9.48
C SER A 176 -47.86 36.78 9.08
N GLY A 177 -46.89 36.76 8.15
CA GLY A 177 -46.21 37.82 7.37
C GLY A 177 -44.89 38.29 8.00
N SER A 178 -43.72 38.36 7.35
CA SER A 178 -43.24 37.89 6.00
C SER A 178 -41.69 37.83 6.07
N SER A 179 -40.90 36.89 5.54
CA SER A 179 -40.84 36.15 4.25
C SER A 179 -40.25 36.93 3.06
N PHE A 180 -38.98 36.67 2.74
CA PHE A 180 -38.30 36.87 1.42
C PHE A 180 -37.16 35.81 1.36
N VAL A 181 -36.92 34.97 0.34
CA VAL A 181 -37.04 35.05 -1.14
C VAL A 181 -36.01 36.00 -1.77
N SER A 182 -35.27 35.69 -2.84
CA SER A 182 -34.74 34.46 -3.47
C SER A 182 -33.86 34.90 -4.66
N SER A 183 -32.90 34.09 -5.12
CA SER A 183 -32.41 34.04 -6.52
C SER A 183 -31.72 35.26 -7.18
N VAL A 184 -30.49 35.06 -7.71
CA VAL A 184 -30.19 35.42 -9.12
C VAL A 184 -29.14 36.54 -9.40
N LEU A 185 -27.98 36.19 -9.98
CA LEU A 185 -27.14 36.96 -10.94
C LEU A 185 -26.14 38.05 -10.49
N ALA A 186 -25.23 38.35 -11.44
CA ALA A 186 -24.33 39.51 -11.60
C ALA A 186 -22.94 39.55 -10.90
N PHE A 187 -21.92 39.05 -11.62
CA PHE A 187 -20.70 39.75 -12.09
C PHE A 187 -20.00 40.90 -11.32
N ALA A 188 -18.68 40.91 -11.54
CA ALA A 188 -17.73 42.05 -11.60
C ALA A 188 -17.18 42.67 -10.29
N ASN A 189 -15.86 42.49 -10.09
CA ASN A 189 -15.04 43.27 -9.17
C ASN A 189 -14.66 44.64 -9.77
N ALA A 190 -14.78 45.72 -8.99
CA ALA A 190 -13.86 46.90 -8.89
C ALA A 190 -14.60 48.19 -8.47
N PRO A 191 -13.92 49.18 -7.85
CA PRO A 191 -12.78 49.10 -6.95
C PRO A 191 -13.00 49.89 -5.62
N PHE A 192 -11.98 49.95 -4.76
CA PHE A 192 -11.99 50.68 -3.48
C PHE A 192 -12.14 52.20 -3.62
N LEU A 193 -12.89 52.83 -2.71
CA LEU A 193 -12.37 53.78 -1.68
C LEU A 193 -13.50 54.48 -0.90
N THR A 194 -13.58 54.27 0.43
CA THR A 194 -13.62 55.33 1.47
C THR A 194 -13.57 54.73 2.89
N ASP A 195 -12.47 54.98 3.57
CA ASP A 195 -12.34 55.45 4.97
C ASP A 195 -13.61 55.61 5.84
N THR A 196 -13.63 55.03 7.06
CA THR A 196 -13.80 55.72 8.37
C THR A 196 -14.14 54.75 9.54
N LYS A 197 -14.14 55.27 10.78
CA LYS A 197 -14.17 54.53 12.08
C LYS A 197 -15.55 54.60 12.77
N PRO A 198 -15.77 53.78 13.81
CA PRO A 198 -16.04 54.34 15.15
C PRO A 198 -15.03 53.80 16.20
N ILE A 199 -14.48 54.53 17.19
CA ILE A 199 -14.95 55.59 18.13
C ILE A 199 -15.48 55.03 19.46
N THR A 200 -15.23 55.78 20.55
CA THR A 200 -15.23 55.43 22.01
C THR A 200 -13.91 54.81 22.50
N ASN A 201 -13.44 54.97 23.74
CA ASN A 201 -13.70 55.94 24.84
C ASN A 201 -12.51 55.85 25.86
N SER A 202 -12.19 56.81 26.76
CA SER A 202 -12.39 58.28 26.80
C SER A 202 -11.69 58.86 28.06
N LYS A 203 -11.36 60.18 28.05
CA LYS A 203 -11.03 61.05 29.21
C LYS A 203 -9.70 60.79 29.98
N PRO A 204 -9.15 61.77 30.74
CA PRO A 204 -9.31 63.25 30.67
C PRO A 204 -8.00 64.09 30.83
N TYR A 205 -8.17 65.42 30.73
CA TYR A 205 -7.30 66.55 31.20
C TYR A 205 -6.08 67.05 30.40
N THR A 206 -6.27 68.25 29.83
CA THR A 206 -5.33 69.36 29.53
C THR A 206 -4.85 70.06 30.84
N PRO A 207 -3.97 71.11 30.84
CA PRO A 207 -3.48 72.04 29.78
C PRO A 207 -1.93 72.20 29.75
N ALA A 208 -1.26 73.17 29.08
CA ALA A 208 -1.35 73.90 27.79
C ALA A 208 -0.16 74.93 27.76
N LEU A 209 -0.20 75.95 26.88
CA LEU A 209 0.76 77.09 26.75
C LEU A 209 2.11 76.72 26.06
N LEU A 210 2.77 77.55 25.21
CA LEU A 210 2.45 78.80 24.47
C LEU A 210 3.35 78.84 23.18
N PRO A 211 3.14 79.77 22.21
CA PRO A 211 3.81 79.80 20.88
C PRO A 211 4.88 80.94 20.82
N PRO A 212 5.25 81.61 19.68
CA PRO A 212 5.06 81.34 18.23
C PRO A 212 6.31 81.56 17.32
N ASN A 213 6.12 81.31 16.01
CA ASN A 213 6.62 82.11 14.86
C ASN A 213 8.03 81.95 14.24
N LEU A 214 8.04 82.21 12.91
CA LEU A 214 9.11 82.69 12.00
C LEU A 214 10.18 81.74 11.41
N GLU A 215 10.49 82.03 10.14
CA GLU A 215 11.54 81.51 9.23
C GLU A 215 12.91 82.24 9.49
N PRO A 216 14.05 82.09 8.74
CA PRO A 216 14.22 81.46 7.40
C PRO A 216 15.57 80.76 7.01
N VAL A 217 15.51 79.98 5.92
CA VAL A 217 16.42 79.88 4.73
C VAL A 217 17.97 79.71 4.85
N SER A 218 18.49 78.71 4.11
CA SER A 218 19.83 78.55 3.46
C SER A 218 21.09 77.96 4.18
N SER A 219 21.29 76.65 3.95
CA SER A 219 22.47 75.99 3.32
C SER A 219 23.93 76.15 3.83
N ALA A 220 24.56 75.02 4.28
CA ALA A 220 25.99 74.67 4.04
C ALA A 220 26.40 73.21 4.42
N VAL A 221 26.55 72.32 3.42
CA VAL A 221 27.71 71.42 3.09
C VAL A 221 28.62 70.73 4.17
N LEU A 222 28.99 69.44 3.94
CA LEU A 222 29.93 68.49 4.63
C LEU A 222 29.41 67.74 5.90
N SER A 223 29.79 66.50 6.26
CA SER A 223 30.37 65.34 5.52
C SER A 223 30.44 64.02 6.34
N ALA A 224 30.12 62.87 5.68
CA ALA A 224 30.54 61.47 5.97
C ALA A 224 30.19 60.81 7.33
N PRO A 225 30.27 59.46 7.52
CA PRO A 225 30.58 58.34 6.58
C PRO A 225 29.39 57.31 6.50
N ASP A 226 29.42 56.00 6.18
CA ASP A 226 30.45 55.02 5.73
C ASP A 226 29.85 53.91 4.79
N LYS A 227 30.12 52.59 5.02
CA LYS A 227 29.88 51.42 4.13
C LYS A 227 29.92 50.07 4.91
N PRO A 228 29.79 48.86 4.30
CA PRO A 228 29.32 48.40 2.96
C PRO A 228 28.13 47.39 3.11
N PRO A 229 27.83 46.39 2.22
CA PRO A 229 28.08 46.16 0.78
C PRO A 229 26.76 46.33 -0.04
N THR A 230 26.21 45.54 -0.99
CA THR A 230 26.52 44.26 -1.73
C THR A 230 25.75 44.23 -3.08
N LEU A 231 26.10 43.33 -4.02
CA LEU A 231 25.46 43.09 -5.36
C LEU A 231 25.45 41.57 -5.66
N GLY A 232 24.74 41.00 -6.65
CA GLY A 232 23.85 41.48 -7.74
C GLY A 232 22.91 40.33 -8.18
N PRO A 233 22.57 40.07 -9.48
CA PRO A 233 23.00 40.71 -10.74
C PRO A 233 21.81 41.15 -11.66
N THR A 234 22.09 41.42 -12.96
CA THR A 234 21.15 42.00 -13.96
C THR A 234 20.82 41.03 -15.11
N GLN A 235 19.68 41.20 -15.80
CA GLN A 235 19.25 40.38 -16.95
C GLN A 235 19.43 41.08 -18.32
N HIS A 236 19.35 40.29 -19.40
CA HIS A 236 19.61 40.68 -20.80
C HIS A 236 18.38 41.22 -21.56
N LEU A 237 18.64 41.99 -22.63
CA LEU A 237 17.76 42.18 -23.80
C LEU A 237 18.41 41.53 -25.06
N PRO A 238 17.64 41.12 -26.08
CA PRO A 238 18.11 40.25 -27.16
C PRO A 238 18.50 40.98 -28.45
N ASN A 239 19.21 40.26 -29.33
CA ASN A 239 19.64 40.74 -30.65
C ASN A 239 18.75 40.15 -31.77
N ASN A 240 18.55 40.89 -32.88
CA ASN A 240 17.66 40.49 -33.99
C ASN A 240 18.48 40.18 -35.27
N PRO A 241 18.27 39.04 -35.97
CA PRO A 241 19.22 38.57 -36.99
C PRO A 241 18.82 38.92 -38.43
N ASN A 242 19.79 39.28 -39.29
CA ASN A 242 19.64 39.10 -40.74
C ASN A 242 20.97 39.14 -41.55
N MET A 243 21.67 38.01 -41.65
CA MET A 243 22.47 37.61 -42.83
C MET A 243 22.73 36.09 -42.80
N ALA A 244 22.91 35.48 -43.98
CA ALA A 244 22.95 34.02 -44.13
C ALA A 244 24.33 33.42 -43.78
N PRO A 245 24.39 32.18 -43.25
CA PRO A 245 25.64 31.58 -42.78
C PRO A 245 26.49 30.99 -43.92
N GLN A 246 27.78 31.34 -43.95
CA GLN A 246 28.80 30.48 -44.56
C GLN A 246 29.32 29.47 -43.51
N LYS A 247 29.78 28.30 -43.97
CA LYS A 247 30.17 27.18 -43.11
C LYS A 247 31.42 27.52 -42.26
N ALA A 248 31.22 27.78 -40.98
CA ALA A 248 32.27 27.66 -39.96
C ALA A 248 32.22 26.26 -39.33
N LYS A 249 33.39 25.63 -39.15
CA LYS A 249 33.53 24.28 -38.58
C LYS A 249 33.63 24.42 -37.05
N ALA A 250 32.51 24.26 -36.35
CA ALA A 250 32.50 24.35 -34.89
C ALA A 250 33.41 23.28 -34.26
N ILE A 251 34.30 23.72 -33.38
CA ILE A 251 35.07 22.87 -32.47
C ILE A 251 34.15 22.51 -31.28
N ALA A 252 34.41 21.37 -30.63
CA ALA A 252 33.59 20.89 -29.53
C ALA A 252 33.63 21.83 -28.31
N ASP A 253 32.50 21.95 -27.63
CA ASP A 253 32.32 22.72 -26.41
C ASP A 253 32.65 21.82 -25.20
N ASP A 254 33.93 21.79 -24.81
CA ASP A 254 34.47 20.90 -23.77
C ASP A 254 34.13 21.39 -22.35
N SER A 255 32.84 21.36 -22.05
CA SER A 255 32.22 21.82 -20.81
C SER A 255 32.33 20.78 -19.67
N ASN A 256 33.50 20.13 -19.53
CA ASN A 256 33.75 19.07 -18.54
C ASN A 256 34.95 19.37 -17.62
N MET A 257 35.02 20.60 -17.11
CA MET A 257 36.04 21.07 -16.14
C MET A 257 35.46 21.25 -14.72
N ASP A 258 34.62 20.31 -14.29
CA ASP A 258 34.39 20.02 -12.86
C ASP A 258 34.93 18.62 -12.48
N SER A 259 36.09 18.28 -13.04
CA SER A 259 36.92 17.21 -12.52
C SER A 259 37.86 17.77 -11.45
N GLY A 260 37.28 18.25 -10.34
CA GLY A 260 38.04 18.59 -9.14
C GLY A 260 38.88 17.39 -8.71
N VAL A 261 40.19 17.44 -8.97
CA VAL A 261 41.12 16.34 -8.66
C VAL A 261 41.13 16.16 -7.15
N ALA A 262 40.38 15.17 -6.68
CA ALA A 262 40.26 14.81 -5.27
C ALA A 262 41.60 14.27 -4.78
N MET A 263 42.48 15.20 -4.39
CA MET A 263 43.79 14.93 -3.81
C MET A 263 43.61 13.97 -2.63
N PRO A 264 44.12 12.73 -2.70
CA PRO A 264 44.11 11.84 -1.55
C PRO A 264 44.82 12.53 -0.39
N ARG A 265 44.17 12.59 0.77
CA ARG A 265 44.77 13.25 1.93
C ARG A 265 46.05 12.51 2.32
N LEU A 266 47.06 13.24 2.77
CA LEU A 266 48.36 12.65 3.12
C LEU A 266 48.24 11.57 4.22
N GLU A 267 47.21 11.66 5.06
CA GLU A 267 46.84 10.68 6.10
C GLU A 267 46.41 9.29 5.58
N ASP A 268 46.00 9.19 4.31
CA ASP A 268 45.65 7.92 3.67
C ASP A 268 46.83 7.29 2.91
N LEU A 269 47.82 8.10 2.52
CA LEU A 269 48.92 7.68 1.64
C LEU A 269 50.23 7.38 2.39
N LEU A 270 50.33 7.75 3.68
CA LEU A 270 51.51 7.59 4.54
C LEU A 270 51.12 6.96 5.89
N ARG A 271 50.65 5.71 5.88
CA ARG A 271 50.15 5.02 7.09
C ARG A 271 51.20 4.13 7.78
N HIS A 272 52.27 3.75 7.08
CA HIS A 272 53.35 2.94 7.62
C HIS A 272 54.71 3.68 7.50
N PRO A 273 55.69 3.42 8.38
CA PRO A 273 56.98 4.13 8.34
C PRO A 273 57.77 3.86 7.05
N GLU A 274 57.53 2.73 6.38
CA GLU A 274 58.11 2.37 5.09
C GLU A 274 57.53 3.18 3.91
N ASP A 275 56.40 3.89 4.10
CA ASP A 275 55.84 4.78 3.08
C ASP A 275 56.66 6.07 2.91
N LEU A 276 57.56 6.40 3.86
CA LEU A 276 58.41 7.59 3.80
C LEU A 276 59.34 7.58 2.57
N ASP A 277 59.81 6.41 2.13
CA ASP A 277 60.64 6.26 0.93
C ASP A 277 59.91 6.59 -0.38
N LYS A 278 58.57 6.72 -0.35
CA LYS A 278 57.74 7.13 -1.49
C LYS A 278 57.67 8.65 -1.63
N ILE A 279 58.03 9.42 -0.60
CA ILE A 279 57.97 10.90 -0.59
C ILE A 279 58.78 11.55 -1.72
N PRO A 280 60.01 11.11 -2.08
CA PRO A 280 60.75 11.70 -3.20
C PRO A 280 60.04 11.53 -4.55
N ALA A 281 59.42 10.36 -4.79
CA ALA A 281 58.66 10.09 -6.01
C ALA A 281 57.38 10.93 -6.07
N LEU A 282 56.60 10.96 -4.98
CA LEU A 282 55.41 11.81 -4.87
C LEU A 282 55.75 13.29 -5.03
N LYS A 283 56.88 13.76 -4.47
CA LYS A 283 57.36 15.14 -4.63
C LYS A 283 57.73 15.45 -6.09
N ALA A 284 58.33 14.52 -6.82
CA ALA A 284 58.60 14.68 -8.24
C ALA A 284 57.30 14.72 -9.06
N GLU A 285 56.34 13.82 -8.78
CA GLU A 285 55.04 13.77 -9.42
C GLU A 285 54.23 15.06 -9.17
N TYR A 286 54.16 15.54 -7.92
CA TYR A 286 53.51 16.81 -7.59
C TYR A 286 54.25 18.03 -8.16
N SER A 287 55.57 17.99 -8.28
CA SER A 287 56.32 19.05 -8.97
C SER A 287 56.02 19.08 -10.47
N LEU A 288 55.78 17.93 -11.10
CA LEU A 288 55.44 17.82 -12.53
C LEU A 288 53.97 18.20 -12.78
N LYS A 289 53.04 17.75 -11.92
CA LYS A 289 51.65 18.21 -11.89
C LYS A 289 51.56 19.73 -11.68
N LYS A 290 52.34 20.28 -10.74
CA LYS A 290 52.44 21.74 -10.56
C LYS A 290 52.99 22.42 -11.81
N ALA A 291 54.06 21.90 -12.42
CA ALA A 291 54.61 22.50 -13.65
C ALA A 291 53.60 22.51 -14.81
N ALA A 292 52.77 21.47 -14.94
CA ALA A 292 51.68 21.42 -15.91
C ALA A 292 50.57 22.43 -15.60
N VAL A 293 50.13 22.54 -14.34
CA VAL A 293 49.13 23.54 -13.89
C VAL A 293 49.66 24.97 -14.04
N ASP A 294 50.92 25.23 -13.68
CA ASP A 294 51.60 26.51 -13.86
C ASP A 294 51.81 26.85 -15.35
N ALA A 295 51.85 25.86 -16.25
CA ALA A 295 51.87 26.07 -17.70
C ALA A 295 50.45 26.40 -18.22
N GLN A 296 49.45 25.62 -17.85
CA GLN A 296 48.04 25.85 -18.21
C GLN A 296 47.53 27.21 -17.69
N LEU A 297 47.96 27.64 -16.50
CA LEU A 297 47.69 28.99 -15.98
C LEU A 297 48.35 30.10 -16.79
N ARG A 298 49.55 29.88 -17.35
CA ARG A 298 50.19 30.86 -18.25
C ARG A 298 49.51 30.91 -19.61
N GLU A 299 49.11 29.77 -20.16
CA GLU A 299 48.34 29.68 -21.41
C GLU A 299 46.99 30.40 -21.25
N GLY A 300 46.21 30.04 -20.22
CA GLY A 300 44.92 30.66 -19.93
C GLY A 300 45.01 32.15 -19.59
N LEU A 301 46.03 32.58 -18.82
CA LEU A 301 46.26 34.00 -18.55
C LEU A 301 46.61 34.76 -19.84
N ARG A 302 47.40 34.17 -20.75
CA ARG A 302 47.73 34.75 -22.05
C ARG A 302 46.50 34.88 -22.94
N ASP A 303 45.66 33.85 -23.03
CA ASP A 303 44.43 33.87 -23.83
C ASP A 303 43.41 34.89 -23.30
N GLN A 304 43.29 35.03 -21.97
CA GLN A 304 42.48 36.09 -21.36
C GLN A 304 43.05 37.48 -21.64
N LEU A 305 44.38 37.67 -21.53
CA LEU A 305 45.03 38.95 -21.80
C LEU A 305 44.94 39.34 -23.29
N GLU A 306 45.12 38.39 -24.22
CA GLU A 306 44.91 38.64 -25.65
C GLU A 306 43.43 38.91 -25.97
N THR A 307 42.49 38.24 -25.29
CA THR A 307 41.06 38.51 -25.43
C THR A 307 40.69 39.90 -24.91
N VAL A 308 41.30 40.34 -23.81
CA VAL A 308 41.18 41.72 -23.30
C VAL A 308 41.83 42.73 -24.25
N GLN A 309 42.98 42.43 -24.85
CA GLN A 309 43.62 43.28 -25.85
C GLN A 309 42.76 43.40 -27.11
N ARG A 310 42.17 42.29 -27.58
CA ARG A 310 41.20 42.27 -28.70
C ARG A 310 39.94 43.07 -28.36
N SER A 311 39.37 42.93 -27.15
CA SER A 311 38.16 43.65 -26.76
C SER A 311 38.40 45.15 -26.53
N ILE A 312 39.54 45.55 -25.96
CA ILE A 312 39.96 46.97 -25.88
C ILE A 312 40.14 47.56 -27.28
N SER A 313 40.73 46.80 -28.22
CA SER A 313 40.91 47.24 -29.61
C SER A 313 39.56 47.43 -30.31
N GLN A 314 38.64 46.47 -30.15
CA GLN A 314 37.26 46.56 -30.66
C GLN A 314 36.45 47.69 -30.01
N LEU A 315 36.62 47.94 -28.72
CA LEU A 315 35.95 49.03 -28.00
C LEU A 315 36.48 50.40 -28.46
N THR A 316 37.79 50.52 -28.65
CA THR A 316 38.44 51.74 -29.18
C THR A 316 37.98 52.03 -30.61
N GLU A 317 37.93 51.01 -31.47
CA GLU A 317 37.44 51.14 -32.84
C GLU A 317 35.93 51.42 -32.88
N GLY A 318 35.14 50.78 -32.01
CA GLY A 318 33.72 51.07 -31.81
C GLY A 318 33.48 52.51 -31.36
N GLN A 319 34.28 53.03 -30.42
CA GLN A 319 34.23 54.43 -29.99
C GLN A 319 34.61 55.37 -31.15
N ARG A 320 35.64 55.02 -31.93
CA ARG A 320 36.03 55.78 -33.14
C ARG A 320 34.91 55.82 -34.18
N HIS A 321 34.22 54.71 -34.40
CA HIS A 321 33.04 54.64 -35.25
C HIS A 321 31.87 55.48 -34.71
N VAL A 322 31.54 55.37 -33.42
CA VAL A 322 30.46 56.16 -32.79
C VAL A 322 30.75 57.66 -32.86
N LEU A 323 31.99 58.08 -32.63
CA LEU A 323 32.40 59.48 -32.80
C LEU A 323 32.29 59.93 -34.26
N LYS A 324 32.79 59.12 -35.22
CA LYS A 324 32.68 59.42 -36.65
C LYS A 324 31.21 59.52 -37.09
N THR A 325 30.35 58.60 -36.67
CA THR A 325 28.91 58.63 -36.99
C THR A 325 28.18 59.77 -36.29
N ARG A 326 28.58 60.17 -35.08
CA ARG A 326 28.09 61.41 -34.44
C ARG A 326 28.46 62.62 -35.29
N ASP A 327 29.71 62.71 -35.75
CA ASP A 327 30.21 63.85 -36.51
C ASP A 327 29.61 63.91 -37.92
N GLU A 328 29.35 62.75 -38.53
CA GLU A 328 28.58 62.62 -39.78
C GLU A 328 27.11 63.01 -39.58
N LEU A 329 26.45 62.56 -38.50
CA LEU A 329 25.08 62.97 -38.17
C LEU A 329 24.97 64.46 -37.86
N GLN A 330 25.96 65.04 -37.17
CA GLN A 330 26.04 66.48 -36.92
C GLN A 330 26.33 67.25 -38.21
N GLY A 331 27.11 66.68 -39.14
CA GLY A 331 27.30 67.20 -40.49
C GLY A 331 26.00 67.17 -41.29
N ILE A 332 25.23 66.08 -41.23
CA ILE A 332 23.91 65.96 -41.87
C ILE A 332 22.91 66.96 -41.27
N ASP A 333 22.82 67.06 -39.94
CA ASP A 333 21.93 68.00 -39.25
C ASP A 333 22.28 69.47 -39.58
N LYS A 334 23.58 69.79 -39.62
CA LYS A 334 24.09 71.10 -40.08
C LYS A 334 23.74 71.36 -41.55
N LEU A 335 23.92 70.38 -42.45
CA LEU A 335 23.51 70.50 -43.86
C LEU A 335 22.00 70.61 -44.02
N CYS A 336 21.20 69.98 -43.16
CA CYS A 336 19.75 70.14 -43.09
C CYS A 336 19.36 71.55 -42.62
N ALA A 337 20.05 72.13 -41.63
CA ALA A 337 19.83 73.52 -41.21
C ALA A 337 20.27 74.53 -42.29
N GLU A 338 21.41 74.31 -42.94
CA GLU A 338 21.93 75.18 -44.01
C GLU A 338 21.06 75.11 -45.27
N SER A 339 20.53 73.94 -45.63
CA SER A 339 19.56 73.79 -46.74
C SER A 339 18.17 74.35 -46.41
N GLN A 340 17.70 74.25 -45.15
CA GLN A 340 16.49 74.95 -44.68
C GLN A 340 16.62 76.48 -44.80
N GLY A 341 17.82 77.04 -44.58
CA GLY A 341 18.10 78.47 -44.79
C GLY A 341 18.25 78.86 -46.27
N THR A 342 18.67 77.92 -47.13
CA THR A 342 18.96 78.18 -48.56
C THR A 342 17.70 78.05 -49.45
N VAL A 343 16.75 77.18 -49.08
CA VAL A 343 15.48 77.01 -49.80
C VAL A 343 14.36 77.73 -49.04
N GLY A 344 14.13 79.01 -49.38
CA GLY A 344 13.24 79.90 -48.64
C GLY A 344 11.82 79.37 -48.38
N ASP A 345 11.30 78.55 -49.29
CA ASP A 345 9.96 77.95 -49.17
C ASP A 345 9.94 76.51 -48.63
N PHE A 346 11.07 75.97 -48.13
CA PHE A 346 11.10 74.60 -47.59
C PHE A 346 10.08 74.39 -46.45
N SER A 347 9.85 75.41 -45.62
CA SER A 347 8.81 75.38 -44.58
C SER A 347 7.38 75.38 -45.13
N GLN A 348 7.16 75.90 -46.35
CA GLN A 348 5.88 75.82 -47.05
C GLN A 348 5.71 74.46 -47.73
N ILE A 349 6.79 73.93 -48.32
CA ILE A 349 6.82 72.62 -48.98
C ILE A 349 6.64 71.48 -47.97
N ASP A 350 7.25 71.55 -46.78
CA ASP A 350 7.00 70.58 -45.70
C ASP A 350 5.56 70.66 -45.18
N LYS A 351 5.00 71.86 -45.01
CA LYS A 351 3.56 72.02 -44.69
C LYS A 351 2.68 71.41 -45.78
N LEU A 352 2.96 71.67 -47.06
CA LEU A 352 2.23 71.11 -48.18
C LEU A 352 2.35 69.58 -48.23
N ALA A 353 3.54 69.03 -48.02
CA ALA A 353 3.77 67.59 -48.00
C ALA A 353 3.16 66.89 -46.75
N ARG A 354 2.97 67.60 -45.64
CA ARG A 354 2.17 67.13 -44.49
C ARG A 354 0.69 67.19 -44.80
N ILE A 355 0.20 68.29 -45.37
CA ILE A 355 -1.20 68.43 -45.81
C ILE A 355 -1.55 67.34 -46.82
N GLN A 356 -0.70 67.08 -47.81
CA GLN A 356 -0.90 66.04 -48.81
C GLN A 356 -0.96 64.64 -48.19
N ARG A 357 0.00 64.26 -47.32
CA ARG A 357 -0.04 62.97 -46.61
C ARG A 357 -1.26 62.82 -45.70
N ASN A 358 -1.64 63.89 -45.00
CA ASN A 358 -2.84 63.89 -44.14
C ASN A 358 -4.11 63.73 -44.99
N PHE A 359 -4.21 64.44 -46.12
CA PHE A 359 -5.34 64.38 -47.05
C PHE A 359 -5.44 62.99 -47.72
N GLU A 360 -4.31 62.41 -48.11
CA GLU A 360 -4.23 61.02 -48.61
C GLU A 360 -4.66 60.02 -47.54
N ALA A 361 -4.20 60.16 -46.29
CA ALA A 361 -4.64 59.35 -45.16
C ALA A 361 -6.15 59.50 -44.88
N THR A 362 -6.71 60.72 -44.96
CA THR A 362 -8.15 60.96 -44.83
C THR A 362 -8.94 60.34 -45.99
N ILE A 363 -8.43 60.37 -47.23
CA ILE A 363 -9.05 59.71 -48.38
C ILE A 363 -9.03 58.18 -48.20
N MET A 364 -7.92 57.60 -47.74
CA MET A 364 -7.82 56.17 -47.47
C MET A 364 -8.76 55.74 -46.32
N MET A 365 -8.84 56.54 -45.25
CA MET A 365 -9.78 56.33 -44.14
C MET A 365 -11.23 56.39 -44.64
N LYS A 366 -11.61 57.44 -45.39
CA LYS A 366 -12.95 57.56 -46.00
C LYS A 366 -13.27 56.37 -46.89
N LYS A 367 -12.35 55.97 -47.76
CA LYS A 367 -12.55 54.84 -48.69
C LYS A 367 -12.72 53.51 -47.94
N GLY A 368 -11.96 53.30 -46.86
CA GLY A 368 -12.15 52.15 -45.97
C GLY A 368 -13.50 52.18 -45.27
N LEU A 369 -13.96 53.35 -44.81
CA LEU A 369 -15.31 53.52 -44.27
C LEU A 369 -16.40 53.20 -45.33
N GLU A 370 -16.20 53.60 -46.58
CA GLU A 370 -17.14 53.32 -47.68
C GLU A 370 -17.12 51.85 -48.16
N SER A 371 -16.01 51.12 -48.01
CA SER A 371 -15.91 49.71 -48.46
C SER A 371 -16.28 48.68 -47.39
N PHE A 372 -16.01 48.96 -46.11
CA PHE A 372 -16.07 48.03 -44.98
C PHE A 372 -17.30 47.11 -44.94
N HIS A 373 -18.51 47.63 -45.12
CA HIS A 373 -19.72 46.81 -45.03
C HIS A 373 -19.86 45.83 -46.22
N ASN A 374 -19.34 46.20 -47.39
CA ASN A 374 -19.25 45.30 -48.55
C ASN A 374 -18.15 44.23 -48.33
N ASP A 375 -17.00 44.65 -47.78
CA ASP A 375 -15.89 43.76 -47.44
C ASP A 375 -16.29 42.75 -46.33
N LEU A 376 -17.10 43.19 -45.35
CA LEU A 376 -17.68 42.35 -44.29
C LEU A 376 -18.71 41.36 -44.86
N SER A 377 -19.60 41.82 -45.75
CA SER A 377 -20.59 40.96 -46.42
C SER A 377 -19.92 39.87 -47.27
N GLU A 378 -18.79 40.18 -47.90
CA GLU A 378 -17.97 39.19 -48.62
C GLU A 378 -17.31 38.18 -47.66
N VAL A 379 -16.89 38.59 -46.46
CA VAL A 379 -16.42 37.64 -45.42
C VAL A 379 -17.56 36.72 -44.96
N GLU A 380 -18.75 37.26 -44.66
CA GLU A 380 -19.90 36.45 -44.28
C GLU A 380 -20.27 35.42 -45.36
N ARG A 381 -20.19 35.80 -46.65
CA ARG A 381 -20.42 34.88 -47.76
C ARG A 381 -19.40 33.73 -47.77
N LEU A 382 -18.12 34.04 -47.55
CA LEU A 382 -17.04 33.04 -47.50
C LEU A 382 -17.17 32.09 -46.30
N LEU A 383 -17.56 32.58 -45.11
CA LEU A 383 -17.83 31.73 -43.95
C LEU A 383 -19.07 30.84 -44.18
N ARG A 384 -20.12 31.37 -44.81
CA ARG A 384 -21.34 30.60 -45.18
C ARG A 384 -21.10 29.55 -46.27
N GLU A 385 -20.01 29.66 -47.02
CA GLU A 385 -19.54 28.65 -47.97
C GLU A 385 -18.70 27.56 -47.25
N ASP A 386 -17.88 27.94 -46.28
CA ASP A 386 -17.11 26.99 -45.45
C ASP A 386 -17.99 26.24 -44.42
N ASP A 387 -19.12 26.81 -43.98
CA ASP A 387 -20.18 26.11 -43.21
C ASP A 387 -20.76 24.87 -43.93
N GLN A 388 -20.69 24.85 -45.28
CA GLN A 388 -21.21 23.74 -46.09
C GLN A 388 -20.20 22.59 -46.24
N ASP A 389 -18.92 22.82 -45.93
CA ASP A 389 -17.81 21.85 -45.98
C ASP A 389 -16.88 22.07 -44.79
N LEU A 390 -17.39 21.80 -43.58
CA LEU A 390 -16.68 21.97 -42.31
C LEU A 390 -15.42 21.09 -42.15
N GLU A 391 -15.28 20.02 -42.94
CA GLU A 391 -14.08 19.17 -42.92
C GLU A 391 -12.93 19.75 -43.76
N ASN A 392 -13.24 20.57 -44.76
CA ASN A 392 -12.26 21.13 -45.68
C ASN A 392 -12.04 22.63 -45.48
N GLN A 393 -13.08 23.43 -45.25
CA GLN A 393 -13.02 24.89 -45.09
C GLN A 393 -12.04 25.57 -46.09
N PRO A 394 -12.35 25.52 -47.40
CA PRO A 394 -11.44 26.01 -48.44
C PRO A 394 -11.18 27.52 -48.38
N ASN A 395 -12.12 28.32 -47.87
CA ASN A 395 -12.01 29.78 -47.82
C ASN A 395 -11.33 30.30 -46.54
N LEU A 396 -11.11 29.49 -45.51
CA LEU A 396 -10.54 29.86 -44.20
C LEU A 396 -9.38 30.86 -44.27
N LEU A 397 -8.41 30.65 -45.18
CA LEU A 397 -7.26 31.54 -45.33
C LEU A 397 -7.63 32.89 -45.97
N ARG A 398 -8.60 32.91 -46.90
CA ARG A 398 -9.13 34.14 -47.52
C ARG A 398 -9.96 34.92 -46.50
N ALA A 399 -10.80 34.24 -45.72
CA ALA A 399 -11.53 34.82 -44.60
C ALA A 399 -10.57 35.41 -43.56
N HIS A 400 -9.55 34.66 -43.12
CA HIS A 400 -8.51 35.13 -42.19
C HIS A 400 -7.82 36.42 -42.66
N MET A 401 -7.40 36.48 -43.93
CA MET A 401 -6.74 37.66 -44.49
C MET A 401 -7.67 38.86 -44.60
N ALA A 402 -8.96 38.65 -44.91
CA ALA A 402 -9.95 39.72 -44.97
C ALA A 402 -10.33 40.24 -43.57
N ILE A 403 -10.67 39.35 -42.63
CA ILE A 403 -10.94 39.66 -41.22
C ILE A 403 -9.75 40.39 -40.60
N THR A 404 -8.50 39.96 -40.87
CA THR A 404 -7.30 40.64 -40.38
C THR A 404 -7.21 42.09 -40.88
N ARG A 405 -7.53 42.37 -42.15
CA ARG A 405 -7.56 43.74 -42.68
C ARG A 405 -8.66 44.59 -42.04
N LEU A 406 -9.84 44.01 -41.82
CA LEU A 406 -10.98 44.70 -41.18
C LEU A 406 -10.66 45.02 -39.71
N ARG A 407 -10.05 44.09 -38.97
CA ARG A 407 -9.54 44.31 -37.61
C ARG A 407 -8.45 45.40 -37.58
N ASP A 408 -7.46 45.33 -38.48
CA ASP A 408 -6.36 46.31 -38.52
C ASP A 408 -6.86 47.72 -38.91
N PHE A 409 -7.88 47.81 -39.78
CA PHE A 409 -8.55 49.07 -40.13
C PHE A 409 -9.33 49.66 -38.94
N ARG A 410 -10.10 48.83 -38.23
CA ARG A 410 -10.78 49.22 -36.98
C ARG A 410 -9.80 49.73 -35.93
N ASP A 411 -8.74 48.97 -35.67
CA ASP A 411 -7.70 49.30 -34.68
C ASP A 411 -6.89 50.55 -35.10
N GLU A 412 -6.84 50.91 -36.39
CA GLU A 412 -6.32 52.21 -36.85
C GLU A 412 -7.30 53.35 -36.61
N ALA A 413 -8.55 53.22 -37.07
CA ALA A 413 -9.58 54.27 -36.92
C ALA A 413 -9.83 54.65 -35.45
N MET A 414 -9.95 53.65 -34.57
CA MET A 414 -10.14 53.85 -33.13
C MET A 414 -8.93 54.56 -32.48
N ASP A 415 -7.70 54.23 -32.89
CA ASP A 415 -6.48 54.86 -32.38
C ASP A 415 -6.30 56.30 -32.92
N GLN A 416 -6.82 56.62 -34.11
CA GLN A 416 -6.87 58.01 -34.60
C GLN A 416 -7.83 58.87 -33.78
N ILE A 417 -9.06 58.40 -33.53
CA ILE A 417 -10.06 59.16 -32.75
C ILE A 417 -9.64 59.30 -31.28
N ARG A 418 -9.06 58.27 -30.67
CA ARG A 418 -8.50 58.33 -29.30
C ARG A 418 -7.38 59.36 -29.15
N LYS A 419 -6.63 59.66 -30.22
CA LYS A 419 -5.63 60.75 -30.23
C LYS A 419 -6.26 62.13 -30.43
N ALA A 420 -7.39 62.22 -31.13
CA ALA A 420 -8.15 63.46 -31.30
C ALA A 420 -8.92 63.87 -30.02
N GLY A 421 -9.42 62.88 -29.26
CA GLY A 421 -10.16 63.09 -28.01
C GLY A 421 -11.69 63.19 -28.16
N ASP A 422 -12.21 63.05 -29.38
CA ASP A 422 -13.65 63.15 -29.69
C ASP A 422 -14.45 61.94 -29.24
N ARG A 423 -14.82 61.90 -27.95
CA ARG A 423 -15.64 60.82 -27.37
C ARG A 423 -16.96 60.55 -28.10
N SER A 424 -17.60 61.57 -28.67
CA SER A 424 -18.86 61.37 -29.42
C SER A 424 -18.64 60.57 -30.70
N ASN A 425 -17.53 60.83 -31.40
CA ASN A 425 -17.19 60.13 -32.64
C ASN A 425 -16.67 58.71 -32.34
N GLU A 426 -16.01 58.50 -31.18
CA GLU A 426 -15.59 57.18 -30.73
C GLU A 426 -16.78 56.22 -30.55
N THR A 427 -17.87 56.67 -29.92
CA THR A 427 -19.09 55.85 -29.77
C THR A 427 -19.69 55.47 -31.13
N THR A 428 -19.84 56.42 -32.05
CA THR A 428 -20.42 56.15 -33.38
C THR A 428 -19.58 55.16 -34.20
N LEU A 429 -18.24 55.18 -34.08
CA LEU A 429 -17.43 54.15 -34.74
C LEU A 429 -17.54 52.77 -34.04
N ILE A 430 -17.71 52.71 -32.72
CA ILE A 430 -17.96 51.43 -32.02
C ILE A 430 -19.27 50.80 -32.51
N GLU A 431 -20.36 51.58 -32.57
CA GLU A 431 -21.65 51.13 -33.11
C GLU A 431 -21.52 50.66 -34.57
N TRP A 432 -20.77 51.40 -35.39
CA TRP A 432 -20.58 51.09 -36.80
C TRP A 432 -19.69 49.87 -37.06
N PHE A 433 -18.72 49.60 -36.17
CA PHE A 433 -17.86 48.41 -36.23
C PHE A 433 -18.50 47.15 -35.61
N GLN A 434 -19.62 47.26 -34.89
CA GLN A 434 -20.18 46.17 -34.07
C GLN A 434 -20.40 44.85 -34.82
N GLY A 435 -20.82 44.89 -36.09
CA GLY A 435 -21.06 43.69 -36.91
C GLY A 435 -19.80 42.88 -37.22
N LEU A 436 -18.60 43.45 -37.08
CA LEU A 436 -17.35 42.73 -37.23
C LEU A 436 -17.14 41.72 -36.10
N ASP A 437 -17.52 42.05 -34.87
CA ASP A 437 -17.22 41.19 -33.71
C ASP A 437 -18.02 39.88 -33.75
N SER A 438 -19.25 39.88 -34.28
CA SER A 438 -20.02 38.65 -34.57
C SER A 438 -19.41 37.80 -35.71
N VAL A 439 -18.80 38.42 -36.71
CA VAL A 439 -18.09 37.71 -37.81
C VAL A 439 -16.73 37.18 -37.32
N ILE A 440 -16.15 37.80 -36.30
CA ILE A 440 -14.98 37.32 -35.59
C ILE A 440 -15.31 36.04 -34.80
N GLU A 441 -16.40 36.03 -34.02
CA GLU A 441 -16.82 34.86 -33.24
C GLU A 441 -17.09 33.64 -34.14
N TRP A 442 -17.82 33.81 -35.25
CA TRP A 442 -18.11 32.73 -36.22
C TRP A 442 -16.84 32.15 -36.86
N PHE A 443 -15.85 32.98 -37.20
CA PHE A 443 -14.55 32.51 -37.70
C PHE A 443 -13.71 31.83 -36.61
N ASP A 444 -13.82 32.26 -35.37
CA ASP A 444 -13.11 31.65 -34.24
C ASP A 444 -13.73 30.29 -33.85
N ASP A 445 -15.05 30.09 -34.05
CA ASP A 445 -15.74 28.80 -33.96
C ASP A 445 -15.32 27.82 -35.08
N HIS A 446 -15.11 28.31 -36.31
CA HIS A 446 -14.52 27.50 -37.39
C HIS A 446 -13.13 27.00 -37.01
N ILE A 447 -12.27 27.89 -36.51
CA ILE A 447 -10.93 27.54 -36.00
C ILE A 447 -11.03 26.55 -34.83
N GLY A 448 -11.91 26.79 -33.86
CA GLY A 448 -12.12 25.91 -32.71
C GLY A 448 -12.49 24.49 -33.13
N THR A 449 -13.46 24.38 -34.04
CA THR A 449 -13.93 23.10 -34.62
C THR A 449 -12.81 22.37 -35.36
N ALA A 450 -12.02 23.09 -36.16
CA ALA A 450 -10.88 22.52 -36.88
C ALA A 450 -9.76 22.02 -35.95
N ILE A 451 -9.54 22.67 -34.79
CA ILE A 451 -8.54 22.22 -33.80
C ILE A 451 -9.04 20.99 -33.03
N MET A 452 -10.33 20.96 -32.65
CA MET A 452 -10.92 19.79 -31.97
C MET A 452 -10.90 18.54 -32.86
N ASN A 453 -11.10 18.69 -34.17
CA ASN A 453 -11.07 17.59 -35.14
C ASN A 453 -9.67 17.31 -35.74
N LEU A 454 -8.60 17.89 -35.19
CA LEU A 454 -7.28 17.86 -35.83
C LEU A 454 -6.65 16.45 -35.92
N ILE A 455 -6.93 15.57 -34.94
CA ILE A 455 -6.48 14.17 -34.97
C ILE A 455 -7.23 13.38 -36.06
N PRO A 456 -8.58 13.37 -36.10
CA PRO A 456 -9.35 12.84 -37.25
C PRO A 456 -8.90 13.37 -38.61
N LEU A 457 -8.69 14.68 -38.77
CA LEU A 457 -8.30 15.29 -40.05
C LEU A 457 -6.93 14.80 -40.56
N VAL A 458 -6.00 14.43 -39.66
CA VAL A 458 -4.74 13.77 -40.04
C VAL A 458 -4.95 12.29 -40.41
N GLN A 459 -5.87 11.59 -39.73
CA GLN A 459 -6.19 10.18 -40.00
C GLN A 459 -6.96 9.98 -41.32
N THR A 460 -7.84 10.92 -41.69
CA THR A 460 -8.56 10.98 -42.99
C THR A 460 -7.70 11.59 -44.10
N GLU A 461 -6.39 11.78 -43.88
CA GLU A 461 -5.43 12.35 -44.84
C GLU A 461 -5.77 13.75 -45.38
N ASN A 462 -6.61 14.57 -44.72
CA ASN A 462 -6.86 15.96 -45.15
C ASN A 462 -5.71 16.89 -44.71
N ARG A 463 -4.53 16.61 -45.26
CA ARG A 463 -3.28 17.38 -45.10
C ARG A 463 -3.47 18.84 -45.49
N SER A 464 -4.41 19.15 -46.41
CA SER A 464 -4.64 20.50 -46.91
C SER A 464 -5.26 21.42 -45.84
N MET A 465 -6.21 20.91 -45.05
CA MET A 465 -6.87 21.67 -43.99
C MET A 465 -5.94 21.89 -42.79
N VAL A 466 -5.19 20.85 -42.39
CA VAL A 466 -4.16 20.95 -41.33
C VAL A 466 -3.13 22.03 -41.66
N VAL A 467 -2.70 22.14 -42.92
CA VAL A 467 -1.76 23.19 -43.38
C VAL A 467 -2.42 24.58 -43.41
N ARG A 468 -3.69 24.72 -43.83
CA ARG A 468 -4.43 26.00 -43.76
C ARG A 468 -4.50 26.52 -42.32
N LEU A 469 -4.94 25.67 -41.39
CA LEU A 469 -5.04 26.01 -39.96
C LEU A 469 -3.67 26.38 -39.36
N ALA A 470 -2.63 25.58 -39.61
CA ALA A 470 -1.29 25.87 -39.13
C ALA A 470 -0.71 27.18 -39.69
N LEU A 471 -1.03 27.52 -40.94
CA LEU A 471 -0.63 28.79 -41.58
C LEU A 471 -1.33 30.00 -40.95
N VAL A 472 -2.63 29.89 -40.63
CA VAL A 472 -3.39 30.93 -39.90
C VAL A 472 -2.76 31.17 -38.53
N VAL A 473 -2.62 30.12 -37.70
CA VAL A 473 -2.08 30.24 -36.33
C VAL A 473 -0.61 30.71 -36.34
N MET A 474 0.21 30.32 -37.32
CA MET A 474 1.58 30.84 -37.49
C MET A 474 1.60 32.32 -37.91
N THR A 475 0.66 32.74 -38.76
CA THR A 475 0.57 34.15 -39.19
C THR A 475 0.18 35.03 -38.02
N GLU A 476 -0.75 34.57 -37.18
CA GLU A 476 -1.15 35.28 -35.96
C GLU A 476 -0.06 35.26 -34.88
N GLU A 477 0.65 34.14 -34.63
CA GLU A 477 1.85 34.13 -33.76
C GLU A 477 2.86 35.19 -34.21
N LYS A 478 3.09 35.31 -35.53
CA LYS A 478 4.01 36.29 -36.11
C LYS A 478 3.49 37.73 -36.04
N ASN A 479 2.18 37.94 -35.99
CA ASN A 479 1.59 39.25 -35.79
C ASN A 479 1.66 39.66 -34.31
N ASP A 480 1.15 38.82 -33.40
CA ASP A 480 1.20 39.02 -31.94
C ASP A 480 2.63 39.27 -31.43
N ALA A 481 3.64 38.59 -32.00
CA ALA A 481 5.04 38.82 -31.67
C ALA A 481 5.53 40.25 -32.04
N LYS A 482 5.09 40.81 -33.17
CA LYS A 482 5.37 42.22 -33.52
C LYS A 482 4.68 43.16 -32.56
N VAL A 483 3.40 42.91 -32.27
CA VAL A 483 2.59 43.77 -31.38
C VAL A 483 3.23 43.84 -30.00
N ARG A 484 3.60 42.69 -29.42
CA ARG A 484 4.26 42.60 -28.12
C ARG A 484 5.58 43.37 -28.11
N ALA A 485 6.44 43.18 -29.11
CA ALA A 485 7.72 43.90 -29.22
C ALA A 485 7.55 45.42 -29.40
N LEU A 486 6.53 45.88 -30.13
CA LEU A 486 6.20 47.30 -30.28
C LEU A 486 5.70 47.90 -28.95
N GLN A 487 4.83 47.18 -28.23
CA GLN A 487 4.33 47.60 -26.91
C GLN A 487 5.46 47.65 -25.85
N GLU A 488 6.40 46.72 -25.89
CA GLU A 488 7.58 46.65 -25.03
C GLU A 488 8.53 47.83 -25.30
N ALA A 489 8.93 48.04 -26.57
CA ALA A 489 9.75 49.18 -26.97
C ALA A 489 9.08 50.55 -26.66
N GLN A 490 7.75 50.62 -26.71
CA GLN A 490 6.99 51.83 -26.34
C GLN A 490 6.97 52.09 -24.82
N LYS A 491 7.02 51.05 -23.97
CA LYS A 491 7.17 51.20 -22.52
C LYS A 491 8.56 51.70 -22.17
N ASP A 492 9.59 51.00 -22.65
CA ASP A 492 10.97 51.21 -22.22
C ASP A 492 11.58 52.50 -22.79
N HIS A 493 11.18 52.90 -24.00
CA HIS A 493 11.75 54.04 -24.72
C HIS A 493 10.70 55.05 -25.17
N LYS A 494 9.84 55.48 -24.22
CA LYS A 494 8.77 56.49 -24.39
C LYS A 494 9.19 57.74 -25.19
N ALA A 495 10.44 58.19 -25.06
CA ALA A 495 11.00 59.30 -25.83
C ALA A 495 11.34 58.91 -27.29
N LEU A 496 11.99 57.76 -27.52
CA LEU A 496 12.36 57.28 -28.86
C LEU A 496 11.11 56.88 -29.67
N ALA A 497 10.14 56.22 -29.01
CA ALA A 497 8.85 55.85 -29.57
C ALA A 497 8.08 57.06 -30.14
N SER A 498 8.34 58.28 -29.66
CA SER A 498 7.74 59.50 -30.24
C SER A 498 8.20 59.80 -31.67
N ARG A 499 9.42 59.39 -32.05
CA ARG A 499 10.02 59.66 -33.37
C ARG A 499 9.67 58.61 -34.44
N PHE A 500 9.31 57.39 -34.02
CA PHE A 500 8.86 56.32 -34.93
C PHE A 500 7.36 56.37 -35.29
N LYS A 501 6.59 57.32 -34.72
CA LYS A 501 5.12 57.42 -34.88
C LYS A 501 4.62 57.54 -36.32
N SER A 502 5.45 57.98 -37.27
CA SER A 502 5.06 58.27 -38.66
C SER A 502 4.99 57.06 -39.60
N MET A 503 5.30 55.84 -39.13
CA MET A 503 5.42 54.64 -39.99
C MET A 503 4.63 53.44 -39.46
N ASN A 504 3.61 53.67 -38.63
CA ASN A 504 2.97 52.64 -37.82
C ASN A 504 1.60 52.20 -38.38
N ILE A 505 1.61 51.51 -39.53
CA ILE A 505 0.44 50.80 -40.08
C ILE A 505 0.60 49.31 -39.77
N GLY A 506 -0.25 48.76 -38.89
CA GLY A 506 -0.22 47.35 -38.50
C GLY A 506 -1.06 47.07 -37.25
N PRO A 507 -1.24 45.79 -36.88
CA PRO A 507 -2.02 45.38 -35.72
C PRO A 507 -1.48 45.98 -34.41
N LYS A 508 -2.38 46.27 -33.47
CA LYS A 508 -2.08 46.93 -32.18
C LYS A 508 -2.54 46.13 -30.97
N THR A 509 -3.47 45.20 -31.18
CA THR A 509 -4.00 44.24 -30.22
C THR A 509 -3.31 42.88 -30.37
N VAL A 510 -3.10 42.17 -29.25
CA VAL A 510 -2.63 40.78 -29.24
C VAL A 510 -3.88 39.89 -29.27
N ARG A 511 -3.91 38.91 -30.18
CA ARG A 511 -5.11 38.13 -30.52
C ARG A 511 -5.12 36.72 -29.89
N GLY A 512 -3.97 36.15 -29.56
CA GLY A 512 -3.87 34.98 -28.68
C GLY A 512 -4.20 33.62 -29.30
N TYR A 513 -4.40 33.52 -30.63
CA TYR A 513 -4.77 32.26 -31.31
C TYR A 513 -3.88 31.06 -30.99
N LYS A 514 -2.58 31.27 -30.73
CA LYS A 514 -1.66 30.21 -30.35
C LYS A 514 -1.92 29.68 -28.93
N GLU A 515 -2.35 30.53 -28.01
CA GLU A 515 -2.69 30.14 -26.64
C GLU A 515 -4.04 29.40 -26.63
N ASN A 516 -5.02 29.89 -27.41
CA ASN A 516 -6.28 29.18 -27.67
C ASN A 516 -6.05 27.81 -28.33
N PHE A 517 -5.13 27.71 -29.30
CA PHE A 517 -4.75 26.44 -29.94
C PHE A 517 -4.25 25.39 -28.94
N LEU A 518 -3.36 25.77 -28.04
CA LEU A 518 -2.85 24.86 -27.00
C LEU A 518 -3.97 24.45 -26.02
N LYS A 519 -4.83 25.39 -25.62
CA LYS A 519 -5.97 25.13 -24.73
C LYS A 519 -7.03 24.22 -25.36
N SER A 520 -7.28 24.32 -26.66
CA SER A 520 -8.19 23.40 -27.36
C SER A 520 -7.65 21.97 -27.44
N ILE A 521 -6.33 21.78 -27.50
CA ILE A 521 -5.70 20.45 -27.39
C ILE A 521 -5.89 19.86 -25.98
N GLU A 522 -5.76 20.69 -24.94
CA GLU A 522 -6.04 20.30 -23.55
C GLU A 522 -7.52 19.90 -23.37
N LEU A 523 -8.45 20.69 -23.89
CA LEU A 523 -9.89 20.41 -23.82
C LEU A 523 -10.30 19.13 -24.60
N TYR A 524 -9.71 18.88 -25.77
CA TYR A 524 -9.89 17.63 -26.51
C TYR A 524 -9.48 16.41 -25.67
N ALA A 525 -8.26 16.45 -25.11
CA ALA A 525 -7.73 15.37 -24.29
C ALA A 525 -8.57 15.17 -23.02
N GLN A 526 -9.00 16.24 -22.37
CA GLN A 526 -9.78 16.19 -21.12
C GLN A 526 -11.08 15.38 -21.28
N ASN A 527 -11.77 15.55 -22.42
CA ASN A 527 -12.99 14.80 -22.76
C ASN A 527 -12.73 13.28 -22.87
N GLN A 528 -11.58 12.89 -23.42
CA GLN A 528 -11.18 11.47 -23.52
C GLN A 528 -10.66 10.91 -22.19
N PHE A 529 -9.99 11.72 -21.37
CA PHE A 529 -9.56 11.34 -20.01
C PHE A 529 -10.75 11.07 -19.07
N GLU A 530 -11.85 11.83 -19.15
CA GLU A 530 -13.01 11.62 -18.29
C GLU A 530 -13.75 10.31 -18.63
N LYS A 531 -13.98 10.02 -19.92
CA LYS A 531 -14.48 8.71 -20.39
C LYS A 531 -13.58 7.53 -19.99
N SER A 532 -12.27 7.77 -20.00
CA SER A 532 -11.27 6.76 -19.57
C SER A 532 -11.34 6.51 -18.06
N LYS A 533 -11.72 7.52 -17.27
CA LYS A 533 -11.98 7.43 -15.82
C LYS A 533 -13.27 6.68 -15.50
N GLU A 534 -14.38 6.97 -16.18
CA GLU A 534 -15.63 6.20 -16.03
C GLU A 534 -15.35 4.70 -16.28
N THR A 535 -14.69 4.39 -17.41
CA THR A 535 -14.32 3.01 -17.78
C THR A 535 -13.38 2.33 -16.77
N PHE A 536 -12.52 3.10 -16.08
CA PHE A 536 -11.55 2.60 -15.10
C PHE A 536 -12.17 2.36 -13.71
N LEU A 537 -13.13 3.19 -13.30
CA LEU A 537 -13.86 3.01 -12.05
C LEU A 537 -14.79 1.78 -12.12
N ASP A 538 -15.37 1.50 -13.29
CA ASP A 538 -16.17 0.29 -13.54
C ASP A 538 -15.31 -1.00 -13.58
N ASP A 539 -14.07 -0.94 -14.07
CA ASP A 539 -13.17 -2.09 -14.20
C ASP A 539 -11.69 -1.66 -14.23
N PRO A 540 -10.92 -1.90 -13.15
CA PRO A 540 -9.51 -1.54 -13.07
C PRO A 540 -8.61 -2.22 -14.12
N GLU A 541 -8.91 -3.45 -14.55
CA GLU A 541 -8.11 -4.15 -15.57
C GLU A 541 -8.24 -3.51 -16.96
N LYS A 542 -9.33 -2.76 -17.20
CA LYS A 542 -9.53 -2.04 -18.47
C LYS A 542 -8.64 -0.80 -18.62
N LEU A 543 -7.90 -0.36 -17.60
CA LEU A 543 -6.99 0.80 -17.65
C LEU A 543 -6.04 0.79 -18.86
N GLU A 544 -5.47 -0.37 -19.20
CA GLU A 544 -4.58 -0.53 -20.35
C GLU A 544 -5.32 -0.44 -21.70
N LYS A 545 -6.62 -0.78 -21.73
CA LYS A 545 -7.47 -0.76 -22.92
C LYS A 545 -8.08 0.63 -23.13
N SER A 546 -8.49 1.33 -22.07
CA SER A 546 -9.06 2.68 -22.15
C SER A 546 -8.04 3.66 -22.71
N PHE A 547 -6.79 3.67 -22.22
CA PHE A 547 -5.73 4.54 -22.73
C PHE A 547 -5.14 4.16 -24.11
N LYS A 548 -5.79 3.30 -24.91
CA LYS A 548 -5.34 3.01 -26.28
C LYS A 548 -5.37 4.25 -27.20
N TRP A 549 -6.33 5.16 -27.01
CA TRP A 549 -6.42 6.40 -27.80
C TRP A 549 -5.17 7.27 -27.61
N PHE A 550 -4.72 7.44 -26.36
CA PHE A 550 -3.57 8.28 -25.99
C PHE A 550 -2.31 7.98 -26.81
N PHE A 551 -1.95 6.70 -26.94
CA PHE A 551 -0.76 6.29 -27.71
C PHE A 551 -0.99 6.35 -29.23
N ASN A 552 -2.21 6.12 -29.71
CA ASN A 552 -2.58 6.27 -31.11
C ASN A 552 -2.52 7.73 -31.57
N ASP A 553 -2.98 8.67 -30.74
CA ASP A 553 -2.93 10.12 -31.00
C ASP A 553 -1.48 10.59 -31.09
N LEU A 554 -0.64 10.23 -30.11
CA LEU A 554 0.79 10.56 -30.13
C LEU A 554 1.51 9.96 -31.35
N PHE A 555 1.15 8.75 -31.78
CA PHE A 555 1.65 8.16 -33.03
C PHE A 555 1.17 8.92 -34.28
N THR A 556 -0.10 9.32 -34.32
CA THR A 556 -0.69 10.15 -35.39
C THR A 556 0.02 11.52 -35.51
N VAL A 557 0.33 12.15 -34.37
CA VAL A 557 1.08 13.43 -34.33
C VAL A 557 2.53 13.25 -34.78
N LYS A 558 3.17 12.12 -34.43
CA LYS A 558 4.55 11.79 -34.80
C LYS A 558 4.72 11.63 -36.31
N GLU A 559 3.97 10.70 -36.92
CA GLU A 559 4.17 10.31 -38.32
C GLU A 559 3.44 11.25 -39.29
N GLY A 560 2.19 11.63 -38.99
CA GLY A 560 1.39 12.48 -39.86
C GLY A 560 1.65 13.98 -39.63
N MET A 561 1.32 14.47 -38.44
CA MET A 561 1.22 15.92 -38.17
C MET A 561 2.57 16.65 -38.19
N GLN A 562 3.67 16.00 -37.78
CA GLN A 562 4.99 16.63 -37.69
C GLN A 562 5.51 17.15 -39.04
N SER A 563 5.06 16.56 -40.16
CA SER A 563 5.41 16.99 -41.51
C SER A 563 4.65 18.23 -41.99
N LEU A 564 3.46 18.49 -41.44
CA LEU A 564 2.50 19.49 -41.90
C LEU A 564 2.63 20.83 -41.16
N MET A 565 3.27 20.85 -39.99
CA MET A 565 3.37 22.03 -39.13
C MET A 565 4.77 22.67 -39.10
N PRO A 566 4.88 23.97 -38.72
CA PRO A 566 6.17 24.65 -38.63
C PRO A 566 7.16 23.95 -37.69
N LYS A 567 8.33 23.55 -38.20
CA LYS A 567 9.39 22.88 -37.42
C LYS A 567 9.81 23.62 -36.15
N LYS A 568 9.67 24.96 -36.12
CA LYS A 568 9.87 25.82 -34.94
C LYS A 568 9.04 25.37 -33.74
N TRP A 569 7.80 24.94 -33.95
CA TRP A 569 6.88 24.57 -32.86
C TRP A 569 7.21 23.22 -32.21
N LYS A 570 7.97 22.34 -32.88
CA LYS A 570 8.27 20.97 -32.40
C LYS A 570 7.01 20.24 -31.92
N ILE A 571 5.93 20.29 -32.74
CA ILE A 571 4.55 19.95 -32.34
C ILE A 571 4.42 18.61 -31.57
N TYR A 572 5.19 17.59 -31.95
CA TYR A 572 5.22 16.30 -31.25
C TYR A 572 5.69 16.39 -29.79
N LYS A 573 6.65 17.26 -29.46
CA LYS A 573 7.02 17.53 -28.06
C LYS A 573 5.92 18.31 -27.33
N VAL A 574 5.25 19.24 -28.00
CA VAL A 574 4.15 20.02 -27.40
C VAL A 574 2.99 19.11 -27.01
N TYR A 575 2.51 18.27 -27.92
CA TYR A 575 1.50 17.24 -27.64
C TYR A 575 1.96 16.30 -26.52
N THR A 576 3.18 15.76 -26.62
CA THR A 576 3.72 14.84 -25.59
C THR A 576 3.72 15.49 -24.21
N ASN A 577 4.24 16.72 -24.07
CA ASN A 577 4.28 17.44 -22.80
C ASN A 577 2.88 17.70 -22.23
N ILE A 578 1.91 18.12 -23.07
CA ILE A 578 0.52 18.34 -22.63
C ILE A 578 -0.12 17.04 -22.17
N TYR A 579 -0.08 16.00 -23.01
CA TYR A 579 -0.69 14.70 -22.74
C TYR A 579 -0.05 14.02 -21.51
N HIS A 580 1.27 14.13 -21.36
CA HIS A 580 2.00 13.60 -20.21
C HIS A 580 1.66 14.32 -18.91
N ARG A 581 1.63 15.66 -18.90
CA ARG A 581 1.15 16.44 -17.74
C ARG A 581 -0.29 16.08 -17.39
N MET A 582 -1.17 15.91 -18.38
CA MET A 582 -2.56 15.50 -18.12
C MET A 582 -2.68 14.06 -17.60
N MET A 583 -1.82 13.13 -18.02
CA MET A 583 -1.75 11.77 -17.45
C MET A 583 -1.31 11.81 -15.99
N HIS A 584 -0.28 12.59 -15.69
CA HIS A 584 0.19 12.87 -14.33
C HIS A 584 -0.93 13.47 -13.47
N ASP A 585 -1.50 14.60 -13.88
CA ASP A 585 -2.57 15.31 -13.17
C ASP A 585 -3.87 14.47 -13.06
N TRP A 586 -4.02 13.40 -13.85
CA TRP A 586 -5.12 12.43 -13.78
C TRP A 586 -4.81 11.32 -12.78
N LEU A 587 -3.59 10.76 -12.79
CA LEU A 587 -3.15 9.75 -11.83
C LEU A 587 -3.07 10.30 -10.40
N LEU A 588 -2.44 11.47 -10.18
CA LEU A 588 -2.32 12.04 -8.83
C LEU A 588 -3.68 12.19 -8.13
N LYS A 589 -4.74 12.53 -8.88
CA LYS A 589 -6.10 12.67 -8.32
C LYS A 589 -6.70 11.38 -7.75
N PHE A 590 -6.21 10.22 -8.15
CA PHE A 590 -6.58 8.93 -7.54
C PHE A 590 -5.61 8.56 -6.41
N VAL A 591 -4.32 8.91 -6.54
CA VAL A 591 -3.31 8.74 -5.48
C VAL A 591 -3.64 9.55 -4.23
N ASP A 592 -4.19 10.75 -4.42
CA ASP A 592 -4.56 11.68 -3.34
C ASP A 592 -5.98 11.41 -2.79
N ASP A 593 -6.69 10.37 -3.27
CA ASP A 593 -8.02 9.97 -2.81
C ASP A 593 -7.92 8.81 -1.78
N PRO A 594 -8.20 9.05 -0.48
CA PRO A 594 -8.07 8.05 0.56
C PRO A 594 -9.16 6.96 0.54
N GLU A 595 -10.22 7.10 -0.27
CA GLU A 595 -11.26 6.08 -0.43
C GLU A 595 -11.08 5.21 -1.70
N LEU A 596 -9.96 5.36 -2.43
CA LEU A 596 -9.68 4.59 -3.64
C LEU A 596 -9.63 3.08 -3.36
N PRO A 597 -10.40 2.23 -4.08
CA PRO A 597 -10.41 0.79 -3.83
C PRO A 597 -9.04 0.13 -4.09
N THR A 598 -8.74 -0.91 -3.30
CA THR A 598 -7.48 -1.67 -3.32
C THR A 598 -7.10 -2.17 -4.74
N ALA A 599 -8.08 -2.58 -5.55
CA ALA A 599 -7.85 -3.01 -6.93
C ALA A 599 -7.44 -1.86 -7.87
N ASN A 600 -8.02 -0.67 -7.70
CA ASN A 600 -7.74 0.51 -8.52
C ASN A 600 -6.33 1.05 -8.25
N MET A 601 -5.92 1.09 -6.96
CA MET A 601 -4.56 1.47 -6.58
C MET A 601 -3.51 0.49 -7.14
N LEU A 602 -3.77 -0.82 -7.08
CA LEU A 602 -2.89 -1.83 -7.70
C LEU A 602 -2.75 -1.63 -9.22
N ALA A 603 -3.87 -1.41 -9.91
CA ALA A 603 -3.87 -1.17 -11.36
C ALA A 603 -3.06 0.07 -11.75
N ILE A 604 -3.06 1.14 -10.92
CA ILE A 604 -2.22 2.32 -11.11
C ILE A 604 -0.73 1.99 -10.92
N ILE A 605 -0.37 1.26 -9.87
CA ILE A 605 1.02 0.84 -9.60
C ILE A 605 1.56 -0.01 -10.76
N HIS A 606 0.76 -0.97 -11.26
CA HIS A 606 1.12 -1.79 -12.43
C HIS A 606 1.11 -1.00 -13.76
N TRP A 607 0.48 0.17 -13.82
CA TRP A 607 0.39 0.98 -15.03
C TRP A 607 1.62 1.86 -15.28
N SER A 608 2.32 2.34 -14.24
CA SER A 608 3.42 3.29 -14.43
C SER A 608 4.58 2.69 -15.25
N GLU A 609 5.00 1.47 -14.91
CA GLU A 609 6.06 0.75 -15.63
C GLU A 609 5.63 0.43 -17.08
N LYS A 610 4.36 0.05 -17.29
CA LYS A 610 3.77 -0.17 -18.62
C LYS A 610 3.70 1.12 -19.44
N TYR A 611 3.38 2.25 -18.81
CA TYR A 611 3.32 3.57 -19.42
C TYR A 611 4.70 3.98 -19.95
N TYR A 612 5.73 3.91 -19.11
CA TYR A 612 7.10 4.23 -19.54
C TYR A 612 7.62 3.25 -20.62
N LYS A 613 7.32 1.94 -20.53
CA LYS A 613 7.59 0.97 -21.60
C LYS A 613 6.91 1.31 -22.94
N LYS A 614 5.74 1.97 -22.93
CA LYS A 614 5.06 2.45 -24.16
C LYS A 614 5.62 3.77 -24.67
N MET A 615 5.92 4.72 -23.79
CA MET A 615 6.56 5.99 -24.17
C MET A 615 7.96 5.78 -24.78
N ALA A 616 8.72 4.81 -24.27
CA ALA A 616 9.99 4.38 -24.85
C ALA A 616 9.85 3.88 -26.30
N LYS A 617 8.79 3.10 -26.60
CA LYS A 617 8.49 2.63 -27.97
C LYS A 617 8.10 3.76 -28.92
N LEU A 618 7.49 4.83 -28.41
CA LEU A 618 7.20 6.03 -29.21
C LEU A 618 8.47 6.86 -29.51
N GLY A 619 9.48 6.79 -28.64
CA GLY A 619 10.81 7.38 -28.83
C GLY A 619 11.28 8.34 -27.71
N TRP A 620 10.58 8.38 -26.58
CA TRP A 620 10.91 9.24 -25.43
C TRP A 620 11.67 8.49 -24.35
N LYS A 621 12.69 9.12 -23.75
CA LYS A 621 13.30 8.61 -22.51
C LYS A 621 12.50 9.10 -21.31
N GLN A 622 12.56 8.36 -20.21
CA GLN A 622 11.98 8.78 -18.92
C GLN A 622 12.56 10.12 -18.43
N SER A 623 13.85 10.39 -18.72
CA SER A 623 14.50 11.69 -18.45
C SER A 623 13.92 12.89 -19.21
N ASP A 624 13.19 12.66 -20.31
CA ASP A 624 12.63 13.71 -21.16
C ASP A 624 11.18 14.05 -20.77
N LEU A 625 10.61 13.27 -19.86
CA LEU A 625 9.23 13.25 -19.38
C LEU A 625 9.23 13.73 -17.91
N VAL A 626 8.86 15.00 -17.73
CA VAL A 626 8.88 15.70 -16.43
C VAL A 626 7.54 16.43 -16.27
N PRO A 627 6.85 16.35 -15.11
CA PRO A 627 7.19 15.59 -13.88
C PRO A 627 7.20 14.05 -14.07
N ASN A 628 7.65 13.27 -13.08
CA ASN A 628 7.41 11.82 -13.11
C ASN A 628 5.88 11.60 -13.08
N VAL A 629 5.36 10.65 -13.85
CA VAL A 629 3.91 10.37 -13.96
C VAL A 629 3.23 10.03 -12.62
N LEU A 630 4.01 9.69 -11.58
CA LEU A 630 3.57 9.51 -10.19
C LEU A 630 4.43 10.28 -9.16
N ASP A 631 5.23 11.28 -9.57
CA ASP A 631 6.13 12.07 -8.68
C ASP A 631 7.02 11.21 -7.75
N ASP A 632 7.56 10.10 -8.27
CA ASP A 632 8.35 9.08 -7.55
C ASP A 632 7.62 8.41 -6.35
N ARG A 633 6.32 8.70 -6.14
CA ARG A 633 5.47 8.15 -5.06
C ARG A 633 5.12 6.67 -5.23
N GLU A 634 5.66 5.99 -6.24
CA GLU A 634 5.47 4.54 -6.45
C GLU A 634 5.77 3.73 -5.19
N GLY A 635 6.93 3.97 -4.57
CA GLY A 635 7.34 3.31 -3.33
C GLY A 635 6.54 3.70 -2.08
N GLU A 636 5.65 4.68 -2.17
CA GLU A 636 4.73 5.14 -1.13
C GLU A 636 3.35 4.51 -1.32
N LEU A 637 2.76 4.62 -2.51
CA LEU A 637 1.60 3.86 -2.96
C LEU A 637 1.72 2.36 -2.66
N VAL A 638 2.90 1.79 -2.91
CA VAL A 638 3.27 0.41 -2.57
C VAL A 638 3.09 0.09 -1.07
N ARG A 639 3.45 1.03 -0.20
CA ARG A 639 3.31 0.88 1.26
C ARG A 639 1.87 1.09 1.68
N ASP A 640 1.17 2.09 1.13
CA ASP A 640 -0.19 2.41 1.53
C ASP A 640 -1.20 1.36 1.05
N TRP A 641 -0.98 0.77 -0.13
CA TRP A 641 -1.69 -0.41 -0.61
C TRP A 641 -1.52 -1.62 0.32
N ARG A 642 -0.30 -1.89 0.77
CA ARG A 642 -0.03 -2.92 1.80
C ARG A 642 -0.72 -2.59 3.12
N ASN A 643 -0.60 -1.34 3.58
CA ASN A 643 -1.19 -0.89 4.84
C ASN A 643 -2.72 -1.00 4.81
N LEU A 644 -3.35 -0.79 3.64
CA LEU A 644 -4.78 -0.98 3.43
C LEU A 644 -5.19 -2.46 3.56
N ILE A 645 -4.44 -3.40 2.96
CA ILE A 645 -4.67 -4.84 3.14
C ILE A 645 -4.51 -5.25 4.61
N ILE A 646 -3.43 -4.79 5.27
CA ILE A 646 -3.19 -5.04 6.70
C ILE A 646 -4.34 -4.50 7.56
N LYS A 647 -4.85 -3.30 7.26
CA LYS A 647 -6.00 -2.70 7.94
C LYS A 647 -7.27 -3.54 7.74
N THR A 648 -7.56 -4.01 6.53
CA THR A 648 -8.74 -4.86 6.27
C THR A 648 -8.62 -6.24 6.93
N LEU A 649 -7.41 -6.79 7.05
CA LEU A 649 -7.12 -8.02 7.78
C LEU A 649 -7.35 -7.84 9.29
N ASP A 650 -6.74 -6.82 9.91
CA ASP A 650 -6.89 -6.52 11.34
C ASP A 650 -8.37 -6.25 11.67
N GLU A 651 -9.05 -5.38 10.91
CA GLU A 651 -10.49 -5.11 11.07
C GLU A 651 -11.36 -6.37 10.96
N TRP A 652 -10.97 -7.36 10.16
CA TRP A 652 -11.73 -8.61 10.02
C TRP A 652 -11.44 -9.60 11.16
N MET A 653 -10.17 -9.74 11.54
CA MET A 653 -9.75 -10.58 12.67
C MET A 653 -10.40 -10.10 13.98
N ASP A 654 -10.45 -8.78 14.20
CA ASP A 654 -11.13 -8.16 15.34
C ASP A 654 -12.65 -8.43 15.30
N ARG A 655 -13.31 -8.28 14.14
CA ARG A 655 -14.76 -8.59 13.99
C ARG A 655 -15.08 -10.05 14.29
N MET A 656 -14.24 -10.98 13.84
CA MET A 656 -14.43 -12.39 14.13
C MET A 656 -14.19 -12.69 15.62
N PHE A 657 -13.11 -12.16 16.22
CA PHE A 657 -12.84 -12.34 17.64
C PHE A 657 -13.89 -11.67 18.55
N VAL A 658 -14.48 -10.54 18.16
CA VAL A 658 -15.62 -9.92 18.89
C VAL A 658 -16.85 -10.82 18.85
N THR A 659 -17.11 -11.51 17.74
CA THR A 659 -18.17 -12.52 17.65
C THR A 659 -17.88 -13.71 18.56
N ASP A 660 -16.67 -14.27 18.50
CA ASP A 660 -16.23 -15.39 19.33
C ASP A 660 -16.31 -15.07 20.82
N LYS A 661 -15.75 -13.93 21.24
CA LYS A 661 -15.79 -13.43 22.61
C LYS A 661 -17.23 -13.23 23.07
N LYS A 662 -18.13 -12.72 22.23
CA LYS A 662 -19.55 -12.57 22.58
C LYS A 662 -20.20 -13.92 22.85
N SER A 663 -20.10 -14.89 21.95
CA SER A 663 -20.69 -16.23 22.13
C SER A 663 -20.09 -16.97 23.34
N PHE A 664 -18.79 -16.83 23.59
CA PHE A 664 -18.14 -17.38 24.80
C PHE A 664 -18.69 -16.76 26.09
N LEU A 665 -18.84 -15.43 26.15
CA LEU A 665 -19.37 -14.72 27.31
C LEU A 665 -20.86 -14.98 27.55
N GLU A 666 -21.64 -15.09 26.47
CA GLU A 666 -23.08 -15.44 26.52
C GLU A 666 -23.32 -16.94 26.73
N ARG A 667 -22.27 -17.76 26.83
CA ARG A 667 -22.30 -19.23 27.01
C ARG A 667 -23.11 -19.94 25.91
N ASP A 668 -23.07 -19.41 24.70
CA ASP A 668 -23.83 -19.89 23.56
C ASP A 668 -23.34 -21.27 23.11
N THR A 669 -24.16 -22.29 23.33
CA THR A 669 -23.89 -23.68 22.89
C THR A 669 -24.15 -23.88 21.40
N ALA A 670 -24.89 -22.99 20.72
CA ALA A 670 -25.12 -23.06 19.29
C ALA A 670 -23.93 -22.53 18.46
N ALA A 671 -23.00 -21.80 19.06
CA ALA A 671 -21.73 -21.39 18.45
C ALA A 671 -20.66 -22.50 18.42
N LEU A 672 -20.84 -23.55 19.24
CA LEU A 672 -20.03 -24.76 19.19
C LEU A 672 -20.60 -25.76 18.15
N ASP A 673 -19.72 -26.61 17.63
CA ASP A 673 -20.07 -27.79 16.81
C ASP A 673 -19.19 -29.00 17.15
N THR A 674 -19.46 -30.12 16.49
CA THR A 674 -18.69 -31.37 16.61
C THR A 674 -18.07 -31.74 15.26
N ASN A 675 -16.75 -31.96 15.21
CA ASN A 675 -16.06 -32.45 14.00
C ASN A 675 -16.53 -33.89 13.65
N PRO A 676 -16.34 -34.40 12.41
CA PRO A 676 -16.70 -35.77 12.06
C PRO A 676 -16.14 -36.86 12.99
N ASP A 677 -15.04 -36.58 13.68
CA ASP A 677 -14.33 -37.47 14.60
C ASP A 677 -14.89 -37.45 16.04
N GLY A 678 -15.78 -36.51 16.35
CA GLY A 678 -16.39 -36.35 17.68
C GLY A 678 -15.90 -35.14 18.49
N TYR A 679 -14.84 -34.46 18.09
CA TYR A 679 -14.24 -33.37 18.88
C TYR A 679 -15.04 -32.07 18.83
N PHE A 680 -15.19 -31.38 19.97
CA PHE A 680 -15.80 -30.04 20.03
C PHE A 680 -14.94 -28.98 19.29
N ARG A 681 -15.63 -28.07 18.57
CA ARG A 681 -15.07 -27.01 17.71
C ARG A 681 -15.82 -25.70 17.86
N THR A 682 -15.16 -24.56 17.68
CA THR A 682 -15.84 -23.28 17.39
C THR A 682 -16.15 -23.18 15.90
N LYS A 683 -17.37 -22.73 15.55
CA LYS A 683 -17.83 -22.66 14.15
C LYS A 683 -17.04 -21.68 13.28
N THR A 684 -16.36 -20.72 13.91
CA THR A 684 -15.62 -19.62 13.26
C THR A 684 -14.17 -19.97 12.89
N LEU A 685 -13.60 -21.06 13.43
CA LEU A 685 -12.21 -21.48 13.15
C LEU A 685 -11.95 -21.65 11.64
N GLY A 686 -12.85 -22.36 10.95
CA GLY A 686 -12.74 -22.62 9.50
C GLY A 686 -12.90 -21.35 8.67
N ASP A 687 -13.81 -20.45 9.07
CA ASP A 687 -14.03 -19.15 8.41
C ASP A 687 -12.80 -18.23 8.55
N MET A 688 -12.16 -18.21 9.74
CA MET A 688 -10.93 -17.46 9.99
C MET A 688 -9.81 -17.89 9.04
N TRP A 689 -9.52 -19.19 8.97
CA TRP A 689 -8.45 -19.68 8.12
C TRP A 689 -8.78 -19.63 6.63
N ARG A 690 -10.07 -19.56 6.24
CA ARG A 690 -10.46 -19.24 4.87
C ARG A 690 -10.16 -17.77 4.54
N MET A 691 -10.54 -16.83 5.41
CA MET A 691 -10.26 -15.40 5.16
C MET A 691 -8.76 -15.08 5.14
N ILE A 692 -7.95 -15.71 6.00
CA ILE A 692 -6.48 -15.53 5.96
C ILE A 692 -5.92 -15.98 4.60
N HIS A 693 -6.41 -17.09 4.04
CA HIS A 693 -6.05 -17.52 2.68
C HIS A 693 -6.57 -16.56 1.59
N GLU A 694 -7.81 -16.04 1.70
CA GLU A 694 -8.36 -15.03 0.78
C GLU A 694 -7.52 -13.74 0.77
N GLN A 695 -7.06 -13.25 1.94
CA GLN A 695 -6.19 -12.07 2.06
C GLN A 695 -4.75 -12.35 1.59
N LEU A 696 -4.25 -13.58 1.74
CA LEU A 696 -2.95 -13.98 1.20
C LEU A 696 -2.96 -13.96 -0.33
N MET A 697 -4.05 -14.43 -0.94
CA MET A 697 -4.24 -14.33 -2.39
C MET A 697 -4.48 -12.89 -2.85
N ALA A 698 -5.15 -12.05 -2.05
CA ALA A 698 -5.25 -10.61 -2.33
C ALA A 698 -3.87 -9.92 -2.38
N ALA A 699 -2.94 -10.33 -1.51
CA ALA A 699 -1.56 -9.85 -1.53
C ALA A 699 -0.72 -10.43 -2.68
N SER A 700 -0.99 -11.65 -3.13
CA SER A 700 -0.22 -12.31 -4.21
C SER A 700 -0.37 -11.61 -5.57
N TYR A 701 -1.56 -11.05 -5.87
CA TYR A 701 -1.80 -10.23 -7.07
C TYR A 701 -0.93 -8.96 -7.16
N SER A 702 -0.15 -8.63 -6.13
CA SER A 702 0.81 -7.53 -6.17
C SER A 702 1.93 -7.69 -7.20
N ASP A 703 2.26 -8.94 -7.57
CA ASP A 703 3.48 -9.37 -8.26
C ASP A 703 4.79 -8.94 -7.53
N ARG A 704 4.72 -8.60 -6.23
CA ARG A 704 5.86 -8.04 -5.48
C ARG A 704 6.00 -8.60 -4.05
N THR A 705 7.07 -9.37 -3.86
CA THR A 705 7.39 -10.08 -2.62
C THR A 705 7.49 -9.18 -1.38
N ASP A 706 7.96 -7.93 -1.51
CA ASP A 706 8.11 -7.00 -0.37
C ASP A 706 6.78 -6.60 0.29
N VAL A 707 5.67 -6.71 -0.44
CA VAL A 707 4.33 -6.54 0.14
C VAL A 707 3.77 -7.85 0.65
N THR A 708 3.89 -8.95 -0.12
CA THR A 708 3.38 -10.26 0.33
C THR A 708 4.04 -10.70 1.65
N GLU A 709 5.37 -10.57 1.77
CA GLU A 709 6.12 -10.80 3.01
C GLU A 709 5.61 -9.90 4.17
N GLY A 710 5.35 -8.61 3.88
CA GLY A 710 4.82 -7.66 4.87
C GLY A 710 3.37 -7.90 5.29
N VAL A 711 2.54 -8.51 4.44
CA VAL A 711 1.18 -8.96 4.80
C VAL A 711 1.25 -10.25 5.64
N ILE A 712 2.17 -11.17 5.33
CA ILE A 712 2.38 -12.40 6.11
C ILE A 712 2.91 -12.08 7.52
N ASP A 713 3.83 -11.12 7.68
CA ASP A 713 4.25 -10.61 9.00
C ASP A 713 3.05 -10.03 9.80
N ALA A 714 2.08 -9.39 9.12
CA ALA A 714 0.86 -8.92 9.76
C ALA A 714 -0.10 -10.07 10.14
N MET A 715 -0.20 -11.13 9.33
CA MET A 715 -0.95 -12.34 9.66
C MET A 715 -0.37 -13.06 10.87
N PHE A 716 0.95 -13.23 10.95
CA PHE A 716 1.63 -13.80 12.12
C PHE A 716 1.33 -12.98 13.39
N ARG A 717 1.43 -11.65 13.31
CA ARG A 717 1.03 -10.74 14.41
C ARG A 717 -0.43 -10.91 14.80
N ALA A 718 -1.37 -10.98 13.85
CA ALA A 718 -2.80 -11.12 14.13
C ALA A 718 -3.13 -12.46 14.83
N LEU A 719 -2.51 -13.56 14.38
CA LEU A 719 -2.67 -14.89 15.00
C LEU A 719 -2.12 -14.93 16.43
N LYS A 720 -0.92 -14.36 16.68
CA LYS A 720 -0.33 -14.25 18.04
C LYS A 720 -1.16 -13.35 18.97
N THR A 721 -1.72 -12.26 18.44
CA THR A 721 -2.65 -11.39 19.18
C THR A 721 -3.93 -12.14 19.55
N ARG A 722 -4.50 -12.94 18.64
CA ARG A 722 -5.66 -13.79 18.92
C ARG A 722 -5.37 -14.82 20.01
N GLN A 723 -4.22 -15.52 19.97
CA GLN A 723 -3.80 -16.44 21.04
C GLN A 723 -3.75 -15.76 22.41
N THR A 724 -3.04 -14.62 22.49
CA THR A 724 -2.89 -13.84 23.73
C THR A 724 -4.21 -13.32 24.28
N THR A 725 -5.11 -12.88 23.38
CA THR A 725 -6.40 -12.30 23.77
C THR A 725 -7.40 -13.38 24.20
N TRP A 726 -7.35 -14.59 23.60
CA TRP A 726 -8.06 -15.75 24.13
C TRP A 726 -7.59 -16.11 25.54
N GLN A 727 -6.29 -16.26 25.77
CA GLN A 727 -5.75 -16.57 27.10
C GLN A 727 -6.27 -15.60 28.17
N THR A 728 -6.15 -14.29 27.89
CA THR A 728 -6.63 -13.22 28.78
C THR A 728 -8.13 -13.36 29.10
N VAL A 729 -8.96 -13.66 28.10
CA VAL A 729 -10.43 -13.76 28.25
C VAL A 729 -10.84 -15.03 29.00
N LEU A 730 -10.13 -16.14 28.80
CA LEU A 730 -10.34 -17.36 29.56
C LEU A 730 -9.95 -17.17 31.04
N ASP A 731 -8.83 -16.51 31.32
CA ASP A 731 -8.38 -16.17 32.67
C ASP A 731 -9.38 -15.24 33.38
N GLU A 732 -9.85 -14.19 32.71
CA GLU A 732 -10.85 -13.24 33.24
C GLU A 732 -12.18 -13.90 33.64
N GLU A 733 -12.63 -14.91 32.88
CA GLU A 733 -13.84 -15.67 33.22
C GLU A 733 -13.60 -16.70 34.32
N CYS A 734 -12.55 -17.52 34.20
CA CYS A 734 -12.26 -18.58 35.17
C CYS A 734 -11.89 -18.02 36.55
N ALA A 735 -11.28 -16.84 36.61
CA ALA A 735 -10.98 -16.16 37.87
C ALA A 735 -12.22 -15.81 38.71
N ARG A 736 -13.41 -15.64 38.09
CA ARG A 736 -14.65 -15.30 38.82
C ARG A 736 -15.05 -16.41 39.79
N TYR A 737 -14.97 -17.65 39.32
CA TYR A 737 -15.35 -18.85 40.07
C TYR A 737 -14.55 -19.04 41.35
N LYS A 738 -13.37 -18.42 41.48
CA LYS A 738 -12.50 -18.49 42.67
C LYS A 738 -13.14 -17.87 43.92
N ASN A 739 -14.13 -16.99 43.77
CA ASN A 739 -14.91 -16.43 44.88
C ASN A 739 -16.41 -16.79 44.74
N PRO A 740 -17.06 -17.42 45.75
CA PRO A 740 -18.49 -17.75 45.67
C PRO A 740 -19.38 -16.49 45.64
N SER A 741 -20.10 -16.30 44.53
CA SER A 741 -21.35 -15.55 44.47
C SER A 741 -22.46 -16.46 43.94
N THR A 742 -23.67 -16.37 44.50
CA THR A 742 -24.79 -17.29 44.26
C THR A 742 -25.11 -17.50 42.78
N ASP A 743 -24.97 -16.45 41.96
CA ASP A 743 -25.41 -16.41 40.57
C ASP A 743 -24.42 -17.08 39.58
N GLN A 744 -23.23 -17.54 40.03
CA GLN A 744 -22.21 -18.12 39.15
C GLN A 744 -22.34 -19.62 38.86
N SER A 745 -23.24 -20.33 39.55
CA SER A 745 -23.42 -21.78 39.33
C SER A 745 -24.12 -22.11 38.00
N GLU A 746 -24.87 -21.16 37.44
CA GLU A 746 -25.43 -21.28 36.09
C GLU A 746 -24.32 -20.98 35.06
N GLY A 747 -24.18 -21.83 34.04
CA GLY A 747 -23.18 -21.65 32.97
C GLY A 747 -21.82 -22.33 33.17
N LEU A 748 -21.58 -23.08 34.27
CA LEU A 748 -20.31 -23.76 34.52
C LEU A 748 -20.00 -24.86 33.49
N GLN A 749 -20.96 -25.75 33.22
CA GLN A 749 -20.82 -26.80 32.21
C GLN A 749 -20.47 -26.17 30.85
N GLN A 750 -21.17 -25.11 30.45
CA GLN A 750 -20.93 -24.43 29.19
C GLN A 750 -19.54 -23.78 29.15
N LEU A 751 -19.05 -23.21 30.26
CA LEU A 751 -17.67 -22.73 30.35
C LEU A 751 -16.65 -23.88 30.16
N GLN A 752 -16.92 -25.05 30.72
CA GLN A 752 -16.07 -26.24 30.56
C GLN A 752 -16.13 -26.79 29.11
N ASP A 753 -17.31 -26.88 28.49
CA ASP A 753 -17.50 -27.23 27.07
C ASP A 753 -16.70 -26.27 26.16
N TRP A 754 -16.76 -24.96 26.43
CA TRP A 754 -16.01 -23.93 25.71
C TRP A 754 -14.50 -24.02 25.92
N LEU A 755 -14.01 -24.32 27.13
CA LEU A 755 -12.58 -24.55 27.38
C LEU A 755 -12.05 -25.74 26.57
N ILE A 756 -12.82 -26.83 26.48
CA ILE A 756 -12.46 -28.02 25.70
C ILE A 756 -12.50 -27.71 24.19
N ALA A 757 -13.51 -26.99 23.71
CA ALA A 757 -13.59 -26.56 22.31
C ALA A 757 -12.42 -25.66 21.90
N VAL A 758 -12.06 -24.67 22.73
CA VAL A 758 -10.92 -23.78 22.46
C VAL A 758 -9.59 -24.55 22.54
N ALA A 759 -9.43 -25.50 23.47
CA ALA A 759 -8.25 -26.37 23.53
C ALA A 759 -8.08 -27.19 22.24
N ASN A 760 -9.14 -27.91 21.84
CA ASN A 760 -9.17 -28.68 20.59
C ASN A 760 -8.81 -27.81 19.38
N ASP A 761 -9.34 -26.60 19.29
CA ASP A 761 -9.16 -25.69 18.15
C ASP A 761 -7.72 -25.19 18.00
N GLN A 762 -6.97 -25.09 19.10
CA GLN A 762 -5.55 -24.78 19.01
C GLN A 762 -4.77 -25.99 18.44
N ILE A 763 -5.13 -27.22 18.84
CA ILE A 763 -4.51 -28.44 18.29
C ILE A 763 -4.82 -28.59 16.79
N ALA A 764 -6.05 -28.35 16.33
CA ALA A 764 -6.36 -28.37 14.89
C ALA A 764 -5.57 -27.34 14.06
N CYS A 765 -5.03 -26.28 14.68
CA CYS A 765 -4.14 -25.37 13.97
C CYS A 765 -2.78 -26.00 13.65
N ILE A 766 -2.34 -27.03 14.38
CA ILE A 766 -0.98 -27.58 14.34
C ILE A 766 -0.91 -29.10 14.07
N ASP A 767 -2.06 -29.76 14.00
CA ASP A 767 -2.21 -31.20 13.81
C ASP A 767 -2.32 -31.53 12.32
N ASP A 768 -1.31 -32.22 11.79
CA ASP A 768 -1.17 -32.61 10.38
C ASP A 768 -1.62 -34.06 10.11
N ASN A 769 -2.26 -34.70 11.09
CA ASN A 769 -2.31 -36.15 11.27
C ASN A 769 -3.46 -36.88 10.55
N ASP A 770 -4.08 -36.28 9.54
CA ASP A 770 -5.19 -36.94 8.85
C ASP A 770 -4.69 -37.82 7.68
N GLU A 771 -4.09 -38.97 7.99
CA GLU A 771 -3.81 -40.03 6.99
C GLU A 771 -5.08 -40.59 6.31
N ALA A 772 -6.28 -40.30 6.85
CA ALA A 772 -7.55 -40.83 6.33
C ALA A 772 -8.24 -39.90 5.31
N SER A 773 -8.03 -38.58 5.39
CA SER A 773 -8.56 -37.58 4.45
C SER A 773 -7.49 -36.79 3.69
N GLY A 774 -6.24 -36.77 4.17
CA GLY A 774 -5.14 -35.97 3.63
C GLY A 774 -5.15 -34.50 4.07
N GLN A 775 -5.90 -34.16 5.12
CA GLN A 775 -6.07 -32.78 5.58
C GLN A 775 -4.96 -32.35 6.54
N LEU A 776 -4.03 -31.54 6.03
CA LEU A 776 -3.01 -30.82 6.81
C LEU A 776 -3.63 -29.82 7.79
N GLY A 777 -2.94 -29.60 8.90
CA GLY A 777 -3.27 -28.61 9.93
C GLY A 777 -3.26 -27.20 9.38
N TYR A 778 -4.06 -26.30 9.96
CA TYR A 778 -4.28 -24.98 9.37
C TYR A 778 -2.99 -24.14 9.22
N LEU A 779 -2.07 -24.22 10.19
CA LEU A 779 -0.78 -23.50 10.16
C LEU A 779 0.17 -24.07 9.10
N THR A 780 0.24 -25.39 8.96
CA THR A 780 1.06 -26.06 7.94
C THR A 780 0.51 -25.81 6.53
N ARG A 781 -0.82 -25.81 6.38
CA ARG A 781 -1.49 -25.38 5.14
C ARG A 781 -1.15 -23.93 4.81
N PHE A 782 -1.26 -23.01 5.78
CA PHE A 782 -0.90 -21.60 5.60
C PHE A 782 0.58 -21.43 5.18
N GLY A 783 1.50 -22.14 5.83
CA GLY A 783 2.92 -22.18 5.47
C GLY A 783 3.15 -22.54 4.00
N ARG A 784 2.60 -23.68 3.57
CA ARG A 784 2.66 -24.16 2.18
C ARG A 784 1.99 -23.20 1.18
N ASP A 785 0.88 -22.59 1.57
CA ASP A 785 0.13 -21.66 0.71
C ASP A 785 0.90 -20.33 0.48
N PHE A 786 1.72 -19.87 1.44
CA PHE A 786 2.56 -18.67 1.27
C PHE A 786 3.98 -18.94 0.77
N GLU A 787 4.53 -20.15 0.97
CA GLU A 787 5.89 -20.52 0.55
C GLU A 787 6.27 -20.09 -0.89
N PRO A 788 5.45 -20.34 -1.93
CA PRO A 788 5.81 -19.95 -3.31
C PRO A 788 5.70 -18.43 -3.59
N LEU A 789 5.24 -17.62 -2.63
CA LEU A 789 4.95 -16.20 -2.80
C LEU A 789 5.99 -15.27 -2.17
N VAL A 790 7.00 -15.82 -1.50
CA VAL A 790 8.00 -15.08 -0.70
C VAL A 790 9.43 -15.44 -1.10
N THR A 791 10.41 -14.65 -0.66
CA THR A 791 11.82 -14.97 -0.93
C THR A 791 12.32 -16.13 -0.05
N PRO A 792 13.22 -17.00 -0.57
CA PRO A 792 13.86 -18.05 0.25
C PRO A 792 14.60 -17.50 1.48
N LYS A 793 15.06 -16.24 1.41
CA LYS A 793 15.66 -15.55 2.56
C LYS A 793 14.62 -15.31 3.65
N TYR A 794 13.45 -14.76 3.32
CA TYR A 794 12.36 -14.54 4.27
C TYR A 794 11.91 -15.85 4.93
N LEU A 795 11.82 -16.94 4.17
CA LEU A 795 11.51 -18.27 4.71
C LEU A 795 12.46 -18.68 5.84
N THR A 796 13.77 -18.70 5.57
CA THR A 796 14.76 -19.17 6.55
C THR A 796 15.01 -18.18 7.70
N SER A 797 14.95 -16.86 7.47
CA SER A 797 15.30 -15.86 8.49
C SER A 797 14.13 -15.24 9.25
N ARG A 798 12.88 -15.50 8.84
CA ARG A 798 11.67 -14.90 9.43
C ARG A 798 10.53 -15.90 9.56
N ALA A 799 10.08 -16.47 8.45
CA ALA A 799 8.84 -17.24 8.42
C ALA A 799 8.92 -18.53 9.25
N ALA A 800 10.02 -19.28 9.19
CA ALA A 800 10.22 -20.47 10.01
C ALA A 800 10.12 -20.15 11.51
N MET A 801 10.83 -19.12 11.99
CA MET A 801 10.79 -18.72 13.41
C MET A 801 9.40 -18.23 13.86
N GLU A 802 8.64 -17.59 12.97
CA GLU A 802 7.27 -17.13 13.28
C GLU A 802 6.26 -18.29 13.26
N LEU A 803 6.42 -19.27 12.36
CA LEU A 803 5.65 -20.52 12.32
C LEU A 803 5.91 -21.36 13.57
N ASP A 804 7.18 -21.62 13.91
CA ASP A 804 7.59 -22.36 15.11
C ASP A 804 6.99 -21.68 16.36
N SER A 805 7.17 -20.37 16.49
CA SER A 805 6.63 -19.58 17.59
C SER A 805 5.10 -19.52 17.66
N LEU A 806 4.39 -19.67 16.53
CA LEU A 806 2.93 -19.81 16.51
C LEU A 806 2.48 -21.20 16.94
N ARG A 807 3.17 -22.24 16.46
CA ARG A 807 2.94 -23.65 16.80
C ARG A 807 3.09 -23.86 18.30
N ASP A 808 4.18 -23.33 18.84
CA ASP A 808 4.45 -23.19 20.27
C ASP A 808 3.29 -22.48 21.00
N GLY A 809 2.83 -21.32 20.52
CA GLY A 809 1.71 -20.57 21.11
C GLY A 809 0.36 -21.30 21.11
N TYR A 810 0.10 -22.17 20.11
CA TYR A 810 -1.11 -23.00 20.07
C TYR A 810 -1.06 -24.10 21.13
N VAL A 811 0.10 -24.74 21.28
CA VAL A 811 0.34 -25.74 22.34
C VAL A 811 0.18 -25.13 23.73
N ASP A 812 0.68 -23.91 23.94
CA ASP A 812 0.54 -23.17 25.19
C ASP A 812 -0.91 -22.88 25.53
N LEU A 813 -1.64 -22.24 24.62
CA LEU A 813 -3.04 -21.92 24.85
C LEU A 813 -3.89 -23.20 25.04
N SER A 814 -3.60 -24.27 24.30
CA SER A 814 -4.30 -25.55 24.49
C SER A 814 -4.08 -26.16 25.87
N THR A 815 -2.82 -26.23 26.32
CA THR A 815 -2.49 -26.80 27.64
C THR A 815 -2.98 -25.91 28.77
N HIS A 816 -2.98 -24.58 28.59
CA HIS A 816 -3.57 -23.61 29.52
C HIS A 816 -5.09 -23.79 29.67
N CYS A 817 -5.82 -24.04 28.58
CA CYS A 817 -7.26 -24.35 28.65
C CYS A 817 -7.55 -25.60 29.50
N ILE A 818 -6.73 -26.65 29.35
CA ILE A 818 -6.82 -27.87 30.17
C ILE A 818 -6.49 -27.58 31.64
N THR A 819 -5.47 -26.76 31.92
CA THR A 819 -5.15 -26.32 33.29
C THR A 819 -6.29 -25.53 33.95
N LEU A 820 -6.93 -24.62 33.21
CA LEU A 820 -8.10 -23.86 33.70
C LEU A 820 -9.32 -24.77 33.95
N PHE A 821 -9.58 -25.72 33.04
CA PHE A 821 -10.64 -26.73 33.20
C PHE A 821 -10.43 -27.55 34.48
N ILE A 822 -9.20 -28.02 34.74
CA ILE A 822 -8.83 -28.72 35.97
C ILE A 822 -9.00 -27.79 37.19
N GLU A 823 -8.51 -26.54 37.13
CA GLU A 823 -8.63 -25.63 38.27
C GLU A 823 -10.09 -25.36 38.64
N LEU A 824 -11.02 -25.27 37.67
CA LEU A 824 -12.45 -25.13 37.93
C LEU A 824 -13.02 -26.31 38.73
N ILE A 825 -12.69 -27.56 38.38
CA ILE A 825 -13.12 -28.77 39.11
C ILE A 825 -12.68 -28.71 40.58
N PHE A 826 -11.41 -28.42 40.85
CA PHE A 826 -10.89 -28.29 42.21
C PHE A 826 -11.47 -27.07 42.96
N THR A 827 -11.75 -25.99 42.23
CA THR A 827 -12.23 -24.73 42.79
C THR A 827 -13.71 -24.76 43.13
N VAL A 828 -14.53 -25.48 42.36
CA VAL A 828 -15.99 -25.58 42.56
C VAL A 828 -16.37 -26.87 43.29
N ASP A 829 -16.20 -28.03 42.66
CA ASP A 829 -16.75 -29.30 43.14
C ASP A 829 -16.08 -29.76 44.44
N PHE A 830 -14.76 -29.63 44.51
CA PHE A 830 -13.99 -30.05 45.68
C PHE A 830 -13.84 -28.97 46.76
N ARG A 831 -14.46 -27.79 46.59
CA ARG A 831 -14.44 -26.66 47.54
C ARG A 831 -14.79 -27.06 48.98
N THR A 832 -15.70 -28.02 49.14
CA THR A 832 -16.17 -28.52 50.44
C THR A 832 -15.35 -29.70 50.96
N THR A 833 -14.75 -30.50 50.08
CA THR A 833 -13.96 -31.69 50.45
C THR A 833 -12.49 -31.35 50.74
N LEU A 834 -11.88 -30.41 50.02
CA LEU A 834 -10.48 -30.01 50.21
C LEU A 834 -10.16 -29.53 51.64
N PRO A 835 -11.00 -28.72 52.34
CA PRO A 835 -10.71 -28.25 53.70
C PRO A 835 -10.76 -29.34 54.78
N ASP A 836 -11.41 -30.48 54.49
CA ASP A 836 -11.59 -31.56 55.46
C ASP A 836 -10.41 -32.53 55.53
N PHE A 837 -9.52 -32.54 54.52
CA PHE A 837 -8.28 -33.33 54.53
C PHE A 837 -7.40 -33.02 55.74
N PHE A 838 -6.82 -34.08 56.31
CA PHE A 838 -5.97 -34.08 57.52
C PHE A 838 -6.62 -33.53 58.80
N THR A 839 -7.94 -33.25 58.78
CA THR A 839 -8.74 -32.96 59.97
C THR A 839 -9.27 -34.26 60.60
N GLN A 840 -9.98 -34.16 61.73
CA GLN A 840 -10.61 -35.32 62.38
C GLN A 840 -11.60 -36.06 61.47
N LYS A 841 -12.24 -35.39 60.50
CA LYS A 841 -13.18 -36.01 59.55
C LYS A 841 -12.49 -36.97 58.57
N TRP A 842 -11.29 -36.62 58.10
CA TRP A 842 -10.56 -37.36 57.07
C TRP A 842 -10.33 -38.83 57.42
N TYR A 843 -10.15 -39.15 58.70
CA TYR A 843 -10.03 -40.54 59.19
C TYR A 843 -11.31 -41.38 59.00
N GLY A 844 -12.49 -40.75 58.96
CA GLY A 844 -13.80 -41.41 58.80
C GLY A 844 -14.44 -41.24 57.43
N GLU A 845 -13.84 -40.45 56.53
CA GLU A 845 -14.39 -40.13 55.22
C GLU A 845 -13.52 -40.65 54.07
N PHE A 846 -14.17 -41.25 53.06
CA PHE A 846 -13.54 -41.66 51.82
C PHE A 846 -13.41 -40.47 50.85
N ALA A 847 -12.77 -39.38 51.30
CA ALA A 847 -12.66 -38.12 50.58
C ALA A 847 -12.03 -38.27 49.18
N ILE A 848 -10.88 -38.96 49.08
CA ILE A 848 -10.25 -39.30 47.81
C ILE A 848 -11.19 -40.09 46.90
N LYS A 849 -11.91 -41.08 47.45
CA LYS A 849 -12.83 -41.90 46.65
C LYS A 849 -13.92 -41.07 45.99
N ARG A 850 -14.48 -40.08 46.71
CA ARG A 850 -15.44 -39.12 46.13
C ARG A 850 -14.82 -38.36 44.96
N MET A 851 -13.61 -37.81 45.15
CA MET A 851 -12.90 -37.07 44.10
C MET A 851 -12.61 -37.94 42.87
N THR A 852 -12.16 -39.19 43.05
CA THR A 852 -11.93 -40.13 41.95
C THR A 852 -13.21 -40.60 41.25
N SER A 853 -14.37 -40.57 41.92
CA SER A 853 -15.65 -40.79 41.25
C SER A 853 -16.04 -39.59 40.40
N THR A 854 -15.93 -38.37 40.91
CA THR A 854 -16.14 -37.15 40.11
C THR A 854 -15.18 -37.08 38.90
N PHE A 855 -13.95 -37.56 39.04
CA PHE A 855 -13.03 -37.72 37.89
C PHE A 855 -13.49 -38.80 36.90
N GLU A 856 -14.16 -39.86 37.33
CA GLU A 856 -14.72 -40.87 36.44
C GLU A 856 -15.89 -40.29 35.63
N ASP A 857 -16.73 -39.46 36.26
CA ASP A 857 -17.81 -38.72 35.61
C ASP A 857 -17.24 -37.76 34.53
N TYR A 858 -16.34 -36.83 34.90
CA TYR A 858 -15.72 -35.90 33.94
C TYR A 858 -14.95 -36.60 32.80
N MET A 859 -14.22 -37.69 33.09
CA MET A 859 -13.52 -38.44 32.03
C MET A 859 -14.50 -39.20 31.13
N SER A 860 -15.65 -39.67 31.65
CA SER A 860 -16.71 -40.26 30.83
C SER A 860 -17.29 -39.22 29.87
N ASP A 861 -17.65 -38.05 30.37
CA ASP A 861 -18.37 -37.02 29.60
C ASP A 861 -17.50 -36.37 28.53
N TYR A 862 -16.21 -36.14 28.80
CA TYR A 862 -15.33 -35.40 27.88
C TYR A 862 -14.42 -36.27 26.99
N SER A 863 -14.23 -37.57 27.28
CA SER A 863 -13.28 -38.41 26.51
C SER A 863 -13.64 -38.66 25.04
N THR A 864 -14.89 -38.41 24.64
CA THR A 864 -15.37 -38.52 23.25
C THR A 864 -15.27 -37.20 22.47
N VAL A 865 -15.17 -36.06 23.17
CA VAL A 865 -15.20 -34.70 22.59
C VAL A 865 -13.88 -33.94 22.74
N LEU A 866 -12.92 -34.51 23.48
CA LEU A 866 -11.55 -34.01 23.64
C LEU A 866 -10.59 -34.73 22.67
N HIS A 867 -9.64 -33.98 22.11
CA HIS A 867 -8.62 -34.55 21.21
C HIS A 867 -7.71 -35.58 21.92
N PRO A 868 -7.36 -36.75 21.32
CA PRO A 868 -6.60 -37.81 21.99
C PRO A 868 -5.26 -37.38 22.59
N SER A 869 -4.53 -36.46 21.94
CA SER A 869 -3.27 -35.94 22.48
C SER A 869 -3.47 -35.04 23.71
N LEU A 870 -4.64 -34.45 23.89
CA LEU A 870 -5.01 -33.69 25.09
C LEU A 870 -5.56 -34.59 26.20
N THR A 871 -6.16 -35.73 25.87
CA THR A 871 -6.66 -36.69 26.86
C THR A 871 -5.53 -37.28 27.72
N ASP A 872 -4.40 -37.68 27.12
CA ASP A 872 -3.22 -38.15 27.89
C ASP A 872 -2.66 -37.02 28.80
N ILE A 873 -2.71 -35.74 28.37
CA ILE A 873 -2.26 -34.57 29.17
C ILE A 873 -3.22 -34.24 30.32
N LEU A 874 -4.53 -34.25 30.05
CA LEU A 874 -5.58 -34.05 31.05
C LEU A 874 -5.41 -35.03 32.21
N ILE A 875 -5.15 -36.32 31.90
CA ILE A 875 -4.94 -37.36 32.91
C ILE A 875 -3.69 -37.07 33.78
N GLU A 876 -2.59 -36.58 33.19
CA GLU A 876 -1.39 -36.24 33.95
C GLU A 876 -1.58 -35.01 34.85
N GLU A 877 -2.03 -33.87 34.30
CA GLU A 877 -2.18 -32.63 35.09
C GLU A 877 -3.33 -32.73 36.12
N LEU A 878 -4.38 -33.52 35.87
CA LEU A 878 -5.41 -33.84 36.87
C LEU A 878 -4.83 -34.62 38.06
N SER A 879 -3.81 -35.45 37.82
CA SER A 879 -3.10 -36.20 38.87
C SER A 879 -2.10 -35.33 39.63
N ASP A 880 -1.38 -34.45 38.92
CA ASP A 880 -0.48 -33.46 39.52
C ASP A 880 -1.24 -32.48 40.40
N GLU A 881 -2.36 -31.91 39.94
CA GLU A 881 -3.14 -30.97 40.73
C GLU A 881 -3.80 -31.66 41.94
N LEU A 882 -4.24 -32.92 41.82
CA LEU A 882 -4.69 -33.70 42.97
C LEU A 882 -3.56 -33.83 44.01
N LEU A 883 -2.35 -34.17 43.57
CA LEU A 883 -1.18 -34.32 44.42
C LEU A 883 -0.77 -33.00 45.10
N VAL A 884 -0.72 -31.90 44.34
CA VAL A 884 -0.39 -30.56 44.84
C VAL A 884 -1.42 -30.09 45.86
N ARG A 885 -2.72 -30.25 45.60
CA ARG A 885 -3.80 -29.90 46.53
C ARG A 885 -3.79 -30.78 47.77
N TYR A 886 -3.52 -32.09 47.64
CA TYR A 886 -3.40 -33.03 48.76
C TYR A 886 -2.21 -32.69 49.67
N LEU A 887 -1.04 -32.39 49.11
CA LEU A 887 0.13 -31.95 49.89
C LEU A 887 -0.10 -30.57 50.52
N SER A 888 -0.82 -29.68 49.85
CA SER A 888 -1.15 -28.33 50.36
C SER A 888 -2.16 -28.35 51.51
N ALA A 889 -3.03 -29.37 51.60
CA ALA A 889 -3.98 -29.56 52.69
C ALA A 889 -3.34 -29.65 54.08
N ILE A 890 -2.01 -29.83 54.18
CA ILE A 890 -1.26 -29.71 55.44
C ILE A 890 -1.46 -28.37 56.16
N ARG A 891 -1.93 -27.34 55.42
CA ARG A 891 -2.23 -25.99 55.93
C ARG A 891 -3.72 -25.79 56.29
N ASN A 892 -4.56 -26.82 56.19
CA ASN A 892 -5.98 -26.75 56.53
C ASN A 892 -6.19 -26.34 57.99
N LYS A 893 -7.28 -25.59 58.25
CA LYS A 893 -7.65 -25.13 59.60
C LYS A 893 -8.13 -26.32 60.45
N GLY A 894 -7.21 -26.89 61.21
CA GLY A 894 -7.44 -28.09 62.01
C GLY A 894 -6.63 -29.32 61.57
N ALA A 895 -5.73 -29.18 60.57
CA ALA A 895 -4.79 -30.23 60.20
C ALA A 895 -3.88 -30.56 61.40
N LYS A 896 -4.11 -31.72 62.02
CA LYS A 896 -3.35 -32.19 63.18
C LYS A 896 -3.20 -33.71 63.19
N PHE A 897 -1.97 -34.17 63.33
CA PHE A 897 -1.61 -35.59 63.42
C PHE A 897 -1.15 -35.90 64.84
N ARG A 898 -1.66 -36.99 65.43
CA ARG A 898 -1.15 -37.53 66.69
C ARG A 898 -0.48 -38.87 66.45
N ARG A 899 0.59 -39.19 67.19
CA ARG A 899 1.30 -40.48 67.06
C ARG A 899 0.44 -41.71 67.39
N GLN A 900 -0.70 -41.50 68.05
CA GLN A 900 -1.70 -42.52 68.40
C GLN A 900 -2.81 -42.72 67.34
N ASP A 901 -2.94 -41.80 66.39
CA ASP A 901 -4.02 -41.85 65.38
C ASP A 901 -3.49 -42.58 64.12
N PRO A 902 -4.29 -43.40 63.42
CA PRO A 902 -3.82 -44.28 62.33
C PRO A 902 -3.63 -43.53 60.98
N PHE A 903 -2.96 -42.37 61.02
CA PHE A 903 -2.77 -41.54 59.81
C PHE A 903 -1.92 -42.23 58.75
N THR A 904 -0.94 -43.04 59.15
CA THR A 904 -0.03 -43.76 58.25
C THR A 904 -0.78 -44.78 57.39
N ASP A 905 -1.75 -45.48 57.96
CA ASP A 905 -2.61 -46.41 57.21
C ASP A 905 -3.68 -45.67 56.39
N LYS A 906 -4.17 -44.52 56.86
CA LYS A 906 -5.08 -43.67 56.07
C LYS A 906 -4.40 -43.04 54.84
N PHE A 907 -3.13 -42.64 54.94
CA PHE A 907 -2.33 -42.23 53.78
C PHE A 907 -2.19 -43.38 52.76
N LYS A 908 -1.99 -44.63 53.21
CA LYS A 908 -1.93 -45.81 52.31
C LYS A 908 -3.27 -46.06 51.61
N ASP A 909 -4.39 -46.00 52.34
CA ASP A 909 -5.75 -46.13 51.81
C ASP A 909 -6.05 -45.07 50.73
N ASP A 910 -5.70 -43.81 50.99
CA ASP A 910 -5.80 -42.72 50.01
C ASP A 910 -4.94 -42.97 48.76
N ILE A 911 -3.63 -43.27 48.92
CA ILE A 911 -2.72 -43.52 47.78
C ILE A 911 -3.17 -44.74 46.95
N LEU A 912 -3.60 -45.82 47.61
CA LEU A 912 -4.11 -47.01 46.91
C LEU A 912 -5.40 -46.71 46.13
N THR A 913 -6.27 -45.84 46.65
CA THR A 913 -7.47 -45.39 45.94
C THR A 913 -7.11 -44.54 44.71
N VAL A 914 -6.16 -43.60 44.84
CA VAL A 914 -5.62 -42.82 43.71
C VAL A 914 -5.02 -43.75 42.64
N PHE A 915 -4.18 -44.70 43.05
CA PHE A 915 -3.54 -45.64 42.12
C PHE A 915 -4.56 -46.57 41.44
N ALA A 916 -5.62 -47.01 42.14
CA ALA A 916 -6.69 -47.82 41.54
C ALA A 916 -7.49 -47.04 40.49
N PHE A 917 -7.63 -45.72 40.62
CA PHE A 917 -8.21 -44.87 39.58
C PHE A 917 -7.25 -44.70 38.39
N PHE A 918 -6.04 -44.18 38.60
CA PHE A 918 -5.13 -43.86 37.50
C PHE A 918 -4.59 -45.10 36.77
N GLN A 919 -4.60 -46.30 37.36
CA GLN A 919 -4.29 -47.56 36.67
C GLN A 919 -5.21 -47.88 35.48
N LYS A 920 -6.39 -47.23 35.37
CA LYS A 920 -7.23 -47.28 34.16
C LYS A 920 -6.54 -46.68 32.93
N PHE A 921 -5.53 -45.83 33.13
CA PHE A 921 -4.78 -45.11 32.11
C PHE A 921 -3.29 -45.52 32.14
N PRO A 922 -2.95 -46.75 31.69
CA PRO A 922 -1.67 -47.38 31.97
C PRO A 922 -0.45 -46.67 31.39
N ASP A 923 -0.60 -45.96 30.26
CA ASP A 923 0.49 -45.20 29.63
C ASP A 923 1.00 -44.07 30.54
N ALA A 924 0.10 -43.17 30.97
CA ALA A 924 0.41 -42.07 31.88
C ALA A 924 0.78 -42.58 33.29
N PHE A 925 0.04 -43.58 33.80
CA PHE A 925 0.28 -44.13 35.14
C PHE A 925 1.70 -44.68 35.31
N ALA A 926 2.20 -45.41 34.30
CA ALA A 926 3.53 -46.03 34.35
C ALA A 926 4.67 -45.06 33.99
N ALA A 927 4.40 -44.00 33.22
CA ALA A 927 5.43 -43.06 32.76
C ALA A 927 5.77 -41.97 33.79
N THR A 928 4.76 -41.41 34.47
CA THR A 928 4.90 -40.16 35.24
C THR A 928 4.22 -40.21 36.60
N ILE A 929 2.90 -40.46 36.62
CA ILE A 929 2.04 -40.31 37.80
C ILE A 929 2.55 -41.12 39.00
N LYS A 930 2.81 -42.41 38.81
CA LYS A 930 3.24 -43.31 39.89
C LYS A 930 4.50 -42.83 40.61
N ASP A 931 5.40 -42.15 39.89
CA ASP A 931 6.69 -41.73 40.44
C ASP A 931 6.62 -40.32 41.04
N ARG A 932 5.79 -39.41 40.49
CA ARG A 932 5.46 -38.13 41.14
C ARG A 932 4.79 -38.36 42.51
N TRP A 933 3.83 -39.28 42.59
CA TRP A 933 3.09 -39.59 43.83
C TRP A 933 3.92 -40.23 44.96
N ARG A 934 5.15 -40.70 44.69
CA ARG A 934 6.06 -41.20 45.75
C ARG A 934 6.39 -40.13 46.81
N VAL A 935 6.25 -38.85 46.47
CA VAL A 935 6.52 -37.73 47.38
C VAL A 935 5.63 -37.73 48.64
N VAL A 936 4.46 -38.40 48.61
CA VAL A 936 3.61 -38.55 49.80
C VAL A 936 4.29 -39.41 50.89
N ASP A 937 5.17 -40.34 50.51
CA ASP A 937 5.97 -41.11 51.49
C ASP A 937 6.94 -40.20 52.26
N TRP A 938 7.51 -39.18 51.60
CA TRP A 938 8.32 -38.16 52.26
C TRP A 938 7.54 -37.28 53.23
N LEU A 939 6.25 -37.01 52.97
CA LEU A 939 5.34 -36.40 53.95
C LEU A 939 5.15 -37.30 55.18
N VAL A 940 4.86 -38.60 54.99
CA VAL A 940 4.67 -39.55 56.08
C VAL A 940 5.94 -39.67 56.94
N ARG A 941 7.12 -39.80 56.32
CA ARG A 941 8.42 -39.83 57.03
C ARG A 941 8.65 -38.60 57.91
N LEU A 942 8.29 -37.40 57.44
CA LEU A 942 8.39 -36.16 58.24
C LEU A 942 7.42 -36.12 59.43
N LEU A 943 6.26 -36.79 59.35
CA LEU A 943 5.31 -36.91 60.44
C LEU A 943 5.73 -37.98 61.48
N GLU A 944 6.25 -39.13 61.04
CA GLU A 944 6.70 -40.21 61.93
C GLU A 944 8.00 -39.90 62.67
N ALA A 945 8.92 -39.15 62.04
CA ALA A 945 10.30 -38.96 62.48
C ALA A 945 10.47 -38.61 63.97
N GLU A 946 11.53 -39.16 64.57
CA GLU A 946 11.94 -38.85 65.93
C GLU A 946 12.39 -37.38 66.09
N LYS A 947 12.24 -36.86 67.31
CA LYS A 947 12.54 -35.46 67.64
C LYS A 947 14.02 -35.12 67.41
N ALA A 948 14.29 -33.82 67.24
CA ALA A 948 15.62 -33.28 66.97
C ALA A 948 16.29 -33.92 65.74
N ALA A 949 17.25 -34.83 65.93
CA ALA A 949 18.09 -35.34 64.85
C ALA A 949 17.33 -36.12 63.77
N GLY A 950 16.29 -36.88 64.13
CA GLY A 950 15.51 -37.68 63.18
C GLY A 950 14.83 -36.83 62.10
N VAL A 951 14.07 -35.82 62.51
CA VAL A 951 13.46 -34.82 61.61
C VAL A 951 14.49 -34.13 60.71
N VAL A 952 15.67 -33.78 61.25
CA VAL A 952 16.73 -33.10 60.48
C VAL A 952 17.32 -34.01 59.40
N ALA A 953 17.55 -35.29 59.69
CA ALA A 953 18.06 -36.26 58.72
C ALA A 953 17.04 -36.57 57.60
N VAL A 954 15.75 -36.67 57.93
CA VAL A 954 14.68 -36.83 56.93
C VAL A 954 14.58 -35.58 56.04
N TYR A 955 14.66 -34.38 56.61
CA TYR A 955 14.70 -33.13 55.84
C TYR A 955 15.92 -33.07 54.91
N GLU A 956 17.12 -33.40 55.40
CA GLU A 956 18.35 -33.41 54.60
C GLU A 956 18.25 -34.36 53.39
N THR A 957 17.75 -35.58 53.62
CA THR A 957 17.59 -36.57 52.53
C THR A 957 16.53 -36.12 51.53
N PHE A 958 15.37 -35.66 52.01
CA PHE A 958 14.27 -35.19 51.14
C PHE A 958 14.67 -33.95 50.33
N LYS A 959 15.41 -33.00 50.94
CA LYS A 959 15.92 -31.80 50.25
C LYS A 959 17.01 -32.11 49.22
N THR A 960 17.73 -33.22 49.37
CA THR A 960 18.72 -33.69 48.39
C THR A 960 18.05 -34.37 47.18
N GLU A 961 16.96 -35.11 47.40
CA GLU A 961 16.19 -35.78 46.33
C GLU A 961 15.25 -34.80 45.60
N TYR A 962 14.68 -33.82 46.32
CA TYR A 962 13.79 -32.77 45.82
C TYR A 962 14.41 -31.38 46.12
N TRP A 963 15.33 -30.93 45.27
CA TRP A 963 16.13 -29.71 45.49
C TRP A 963 15.28 -28.43 45.59
N ASP A 964 14.08 -28.42 45.04
CA ASP A 964 13.09 -27.34 45.01
C ASP A 964 12.20 -27.29 46.27
N LEU A 965 12.20 -28.35 47.09
CA LEU A 965 11.41 -28.50 48.33
C LEU A 965 11.35 -27.22 49.17
N GLN A 966 10.15 -26.67 49.33
CA GLN A 966 9.95 -25.40 50.04
C GLN A 966 9.99 -25.56 51.56
N LEU A 967 10.85 -24.78 52.21
CA LEU A 967 11.00 -24.75 53.66
C LEU A 967 9.71 -24.27 54.37
N SER A 968 8.93 -23.39 53.72
CA SER A 968 7.60 -22.95 54.16
C SER A 968 6.61 -24.11 54.35
N TRP A 969 6.64 -25.09 53.44
CA TRP A 969 5.81 -26.28 53.50
C TRP A 969 6.32 -27.26 54.57
N VAL A 970 7.63 -27.50 54.66
CA VAL A 970 8.22 -28.33 55.73
C VAL A 970 7.90 -27.76 57.12
N GLU A 971 7.95 -26.43 57.30
CA GLU A 971 7.51 -25.80 58.54
C GLU A 971 6.02 -26.04 58.86
N ALA A 972 5.16 -26.17 57.85
CA ALA A 972 3.73 -26.47 58.05
C ALA A 972 3.53 -27.93 58.47
N VAL A 973 4.24 -28.89 57.85
CA VAL A 973 4.27 -30.31 58.27
C VAL A 973 4.73 -30.45 59.72
N LEU A 974 5.78 -29.74 60.13
CA LEU A 974 6.23 -29.81 61.52
C LEU A 974 5.21 -29.17 62.49
N ARG A 975 4.53 -28.09 62.08
CA ARG A 975 3.47 -27.46 62.88
C ARG A 975 2.19 -28.29 62.98
N SER A 976 1.91 -29.22 62.06
CA SER A 976 0.73 -30.08 62.14
C SER A 976 0.90 -31.29 63.07
N ARG A 977 2.11 -31.60 63.54
CA ARG A 977 2.36 -32.64 64.55
C ARG A 977 1.77 -32.27 65.93
N ASP A 978 1.46 -33.27 66.73
CA ASP A 978 1.07 -33.15 68.14
C ASP A 978 2.27 -32.82 69.04
N ASP A 979 3.40 -33.47 68.79
CA ASP A 979 4.63 -33.38 69.56
C ASP A 979 5.49 -32.13 69.26
N PHE A 980 4.96 -31.20 68.47
CA PHE A 980 5.65 -30.04 67.91
C PHE A 980 6.29 -29.10 68.95
N GLU A 981 7.56 -28.78 68.71
CA GLU A 981 8.31 -27.76 69.45
C GLU A 981 8.97 -26.76 68.49
N ARG A 982 9.12 -25.51 68.93
CA ARG A 982 9.83 -24.46 68.16
C ARG A 982 11.29 -24.84 67.85
N SER A 983 11.91 -25.63 68.72
CA SER A 983 13.25 -26.22 68.58
C SER A 983 13.42 -27.00 67.27
N MET A 984 12.40 -27.75 66.83
CA MET A 984 12.45 -28.58 65.62
C MET A 984 12.60 -27.74 64.36
N VAL A 985 11.77 -26.70 64.22
CA VAL A 985 11.85 -25.75 63.10
C VAL A 985 13.15 -24.95 63.14
N SER A 986 13.65 -24.59 64.33
CA SER A 986 14.97 -23.96 64.46
C SER A 986 16.12 -24.87 64.00
N ALA A 987 16.08 -26.17 64.34
CA ALA A 987 17.11 -27.13 63.93
C ALA A 987 17.08 -27.39 62.41
N VAL A 988 15.89 -27.55 61.82
CA VAL A 988 15.72 -27.68 60.37
C VAL A 988 16.17 -26.41 59.64
N LYS A 989 15.91 -25.22 60.20
CA LYS A 989 16.40 -23.94 59.64
C LYS A 989 17.91 -23.80 59.70
N ALA A 990 18.55 -24.24 60.78
CA ALA A 990 20.01 -24.25 60.88
C ALA A 990 20.61 -25.16 59.80
N LYS A 991 20.13 -26.41 59.70
CA LYS A 991 20.57 -27.35 58.67
C LYS A 991 20.31 -26.82 57.25
N ALA A 992 19.16 -26.21 56.99
CA ALA A 992 18.82 -25.61 55.70
C ALA A 992 19.72 -24.42 55.30
N ALA A 993 20.41 -23.78 56.25
CA ALA A 993 21.40 -22.74 55.97
C ALA A 993 22.82 -23.29 55.75
N GLU A 994 23.10 -24.52 56.21
CA GLU A 994 24.37 -25.24 56.03
C GLU A 994 24.38 -26.12 54.76
N LEU A 995 23.20 -26.58 54.32
CA LEU A 995 23.03 -27.62 53.30
C LEU A 995 22.93 -27.00 51.90
N PHE A 996 23.96 -27.19 51.08
CA PHE A 996 23.98 -26.86 49.66
C PHE A 996 23.50 -28.06 48.81
N VAL A 997 22.52 -27.83 47.93
CA VAL A 997 22.09 -28.80 46.91
C VAL A 997 22.33 -28.15 45.54
N GLU A 998 22.86 -28.92 44.60
CA GLU A 998 22.92 -28.49 43.20
C GLU A 998 21.49 -28.33 42.66
N ARG A 999 21.23 -27.24 41.92
CA ARG A 999 19.91 -27.05 41.30
C ARG A 999 19.75 -28.05 40.17
N GLY A 1000 18.92 -29.05 40.42
CA GLY A 1000 18.53 -30.04 39.44
C GLY A 1000 17.35 -29.57 38.61
N VAL A 1001 16.52 -30.55 38.27
CA VAL A 1001 15.34 -30.46 37.42
C VAL A 1001 14.14 -30.12 38.30
N GLU A 1002 13.24 -29.19 37.95
CA GLU A 1002 12.07 -28.90 38.82
C GLU A 1002 11.20 -30.15 39.04
N THR A 1003 10.59 -30.23 40.23
CA THR A 1003 9.76 -31.37 40.64
C THR A 1003 8.35 -30.90 41.00
N ILE A 1004 7.49 -31.85 41.39
CA ILE A 1004 6.16 -31.55 41.94
C ILE A 1004 6.22 -30.62 43.17
N MET A 1005 7.32 -30.60 43.94
CA MET A 1005 7.46 -29.74 45.12
C MET A 1005 7.66 -28.26 44.79
N GLY A 1006 8.04 -27.91 43.55
CA GLY A 1006 8.01 -26.53 43.04
C GLY A 1006 6.58 -25.98 42.87
N LYS A 1007 5.63 -26.83 42.46
CA LYS A 1007 4.19 -26.51 42.40
C LYS A 1007 3.59 -26.34 43.82
N VAL A 1008 4.12 -27.03 44.85
CA VAL A 1008 3.62 -26.98 46.24
C VAL A 1008 4.19 -25.77 47.02
N ARG A 1009 3.44 -24.66 47.02
CA ARG A 1009 3.82 -23.37 47.64
C ARG A 1009 3.29 -23.16 49.04
#